data_AF-A0A8J6L3H8-F1
#
_entry.id   AF-A0A8J6L3H8-F1
#
_cell.length_a   1.000
_cell.length_b   1.000
_cell.length_c   1.000
_cell.angle_alpha   90.00
_cell.angle_beta   90.00
_cell.angle_gamma   90.00
#
_symmetry.space_group_name_H-M   'P 1'
#
loop_
_entity.id
_entity.type
_entity.pdbx_description
1 polymer ?
#
loop_
_entity_poly.entity_id
_entity_poly.type
_entity_poly.pdbx_seq_one_letter_code
_entity_poly.pdbx_strand_id
1 'polypeptide(L)'
;MALFKFEEHVYKSMLQVYDRTEESMKEDVQRLKEWIKTQPHLPEVMDDKRIENLFLLAKCSIEKAKQKIDNYYTIRSLIPEFYDKSNPETFESKQVMEAVYVIPLPMLTKEMYRVNVFKVKNKDIMNILSPCNVAGYEFNMFELRLAEDYMFGDVIIFDVENVGWEYIKKLTPSMCIKNLAPYEKVYSLPLKAIYMINATPMVQTVMNILKGILKQKIFERIHVYQDTSILHERFPKELLPTEYGGTGPSLEELDRIYRGKYVEYKDRFDQLDKLRVDESLRPDPLQNDEILGFHEEEVRVTTLLEEEYSMRYVANLIAKHHSSLIAWSDDLTRQDLTFEGQGKDENDVPIQEMSVFLAIRSEKQENHCNMKQGLASNLLMDVSLPVEGQERDLQVSIFLQGSKGTVWWWLSNVTGRNLFQWSHSVDPLTYNKIIENFLIMNKCSIERTKEKIDMYYTVRSTLEDIYGSINPHLPHMQESMEIFSIVPHPKLTKEMNRVFFSKVRKENLMDKLQPENCLRFVINLQEIRIREDVAFGDILVGDWNGVCASFITKISPTMLYKTLVVVYEKVFSARLKAVYCINMHPISIKIMELAKKIMKPKLAARIHILPNAEELKQHIPEDILPKEFGGTGSSFDELHDPTNKCAPLVGGISVHYVTRQAVLVDLVSNRFTSMFNEAAISLPRRQQPEVIPVVQFKNKIQSHQLKRSFLITLNLSVLKMKPQQFVKIDDNIIGFVARMYERTEKSLIEDVQKLKDWMQTQPHFPEILDDKRIENFFLLNKCSMEKTKQAIDMYYTIRTLIPDMFENIHPNLPQMQELLDIAYCTILPRLTDDMYRVFAFKMRNEHLIDKMEPHNVMGLLHNIQELRLKEDVMFGDIVILDLKGINMGYVAKLTPSIVSKFLTIYEKVFSMRIKAVYIINSQSFINTVLNILKTIMKPKLFDRIHVCQDTSILSNIPKEILPEDYGGDESSLEQLQGEHSKSGFT
;
A
#
# COMPACT_ATOMS: atom_id res chain seq x y z
N MET A 1 -39.65 4.99 -37.14
CA MET A 1 -38.62 4.03 -37.61
C MET A 1 -37.89 3.52 -36.38
N ALA A 2 -37.40 2.28 -36.37
CA ALA A 2 -36.47 1.85 -35.32
C ALA A 2 -35.17 2.66 -35.44
N LEU A 3 -34.67 3.20 -34.33
CA LEU A 3 -33.48 4.07 -34.32
C LEU A 3 -32.21 3.24 -34.56
N PHE A 4 -32.11 2.15 -33.81
CA PHE A 4 -31.14 1.10 -34.02
C PHE A 4 -31.86 -0.08 -34.68
N LYS A 5 -31.23 -0.71 -35.68
CA LYS A 5 -31.75 -1.97 -36.21
C LYS A 5 -31.45 -3.06 -35.20
N PHE A 6 -32.45 -3.87 -34.84
CA PHE A 6 -32.19 -5.10 -34.10
C PHE A 6 -31.42 -6.06 -34.99
N GLU A 7 -30.12 -6.16 -34.76
CA GLU A 7 -29.25 -7.10 -35.45
C GLU A 7 -29.17 -8.38 -34.62
N GLU A 8 -30.04 -9.33 -34.94
CA GLU A 8 -30.19 -10.62 -34.24
C GLU A 8 -28.84 -11.35 -34.04
N HIS A 9 -27.93 -11.22 -35.00
CA HIS A 9 -26.58 -11.79 -34.93
C HIS A 9 -25.71 -11.14 -33.83
N VAL A 10 -25.89 -9.85 -33.53
CA VAL A 10 -25.20 -9.13 -32.45
C VAL A 10 -25.71 -9.62 -31.11
N TYR A 11 -27.03 -9.69 -30.93
CA TYR A 11 -27.64 -10.22 -29.70
C TYR A 11 -27.21 -11.66 -29.44
N LYS A 12 -27.26 -12.54 -30.45
CA LYS A 12 -26.77 -13.92 -30.33
C LYS A 12 -25.26 -14.01 -30.07
N SER A 13 -24.46 -13.10 -30.60
CA SER A 13 -23.04 -12.99 -30.25
C SER A 13 -22.81 -12.55 -28.80
N MET A 14 -23.62 -11.63 -28.27
CA MET A 14 -23.59 -11.22 -26.86
C MET A 14 -23.94 -12.38 -25.92
N LEU A 15 -24.98 -13.16 -26.26
CA LEU A 15 -25.35 -14.37 -25.51
C LEU A 15 -24.23 -15.42 -25.53
N GLN A 16 -23.59 -15.66 -26.68
CA GLN A 16 -22.46 -16.59 -26.80
C GLN A 16 -21.24 -16.15 -25.98
N VAL A 17 -20.89 -14.87 -25.95
CA VAL A 17 -19.72 -14.37 -25.19
C VAL A 17 -19.92 -14.48 -23.66
N TYR A 18 -21.17 -14.55 -23.18
CA TYR A 18 -21.50 -14.70 -21.77
C TYR A 18 -22.03 -16.09 -21.38
N ASP A 19 -21.93 -17.07 -22.28
CA ASP A 19 -22.43 -18.44 -22.11
C ASP A 19 -23.91 -18.46 -21.64
N ARG A 20 -24.79 -17.97 -22.51
CA ARG A 20 -26.25 -17.90 -22.30
C ARG A 20 -27.03 -18.37 -23.52
N THR A 21 -28.22 -18.92 -23.27
CA THR A 21 -29.30 -19.10 -24.25
C THR A 21 -30.37 -18.00 -24.08
N GLU A 22 -31.25 -17.83 -25.06
CA GLU A 22 -32.36 -16.88 -24.96
C GLU A 22 -33.34 -17.22 -23.81
N GLU A 23 -33.51 -18.50 -23.49
CA GLU A 23 -34.32 -18.97 -22.35
C GLU A 23 -33.67 -18.56 -21.03
N SER A 24 -32.37 -18.84 -20.86
CA SER A 24 -31.64 -18.46 -19.65
C SER A 24 -31.58 -16.95 -19.43
N MET A 25 -31.55 -16.16 -20.52
CA MET A 25 -31.66 -14.70 -20.46
C MET A 25 -33.04 -14.27 -19.95
N LYS A 26 -34.13 -14.85 -20.49
CA LYS A 26 -35.51 -14.57 -20.04
C LYS A 26 -35.72 -14.95 -18.57
N GLU A 27 -35.13 -16.06 -18.11
CA GLU A 27 -35.12 -16.44 -16.69
C GLU A 27 -34.35 -15.44 -15.81
N ASP A 28 -33.13 -15.04 -16.20
CA ASP A 28 -32.30 -14.11 -15.43
C ASP A 28 -32.93 -12.70 -15.37
N VAL A 29 -33.57 -12.24 -16.46
CA VAL A 29 -34.39 -11.01 -16.49
C VAL A 29 -35.59 -11.12 -15.55
N GLN A 30 -36.33 -12.22 -15.56
CA GLN A 30 -37.45 -12.44 -14.64
C GLN A 30 -36.99 -12.48 -13.17
N ARG A 31 -35.87 -13.14 -12.85
CA ARG A 31 -35.25 -13.15 -11.51
C ARG A 31 -34.91 -11.74 -11.03
N LEU A 32 -34.35 -10.90 -11.91
CA LEU A 32 -34.08 -9.49 -11.60
C LEU A 32 -35.38 -8.69 -11.41
N LYS A 33 -36.40 -8.89 -12.26
CA LYS A 33 -37.71 -8.22 -12.16
C LYS A 33 -38.48 -8.61 -10.90
N GLU A 34 -38.34 -9.84 -10.44
CA GLU A 34 -38.85 -10.31 -9.15
C GLU A 34 -38.08 -9.71 -7.99
N TRP A 35 -36.75 -9.63 -8.08
CA TRP A 35 -35.94 -8.94 -7.07
C TRP A 35 -36.30 -7.45 -6.96
N ILE A 36 -36.49 -6.71 -8.05
CA ILE A 36 -36.87 -5.27 -8.00
C ILE A 36 -38.14 -5.07 -7.14
N LYS A 37 -39.14 -5.95 -7.25
CA LYS A 37 -40.38 -5.89 -6.44
C LYS A 37 -40.16 -6.06 -4.94
N THR A 38 -38.99 -6.56 -4.52
CA THR A 38 -38.60 -6.69 -3.10
C THR A 38 -37.82 -5.50 -2.56
N GLN A 39 -37.56 -4.48 -3.39
CA GLN A 39 -36.74 -3.30 -3.05
C GLN A 39 -37.64 -2.06 -2.91
N PRO A 40 -38.16 -1.74 -1.71
CA PRO A 40 -39.20 -0.73 -1.54
C PRO A 40 -38.75 0.71 -1.80
N HIS A 41 -37.44 0.98 -1.87
CA HIS A 41 -36.87 2.28 -2.24
C HIS A 41 -36.83 2.54 -3.76
N LEU A 42 -37.03 1.51 -4.60
CA LEU A 42 -36.99 1.65 -6.05
C LEU A 42 -38.36 2.14 -6.58
N PRO A 43 -38.41 3.24 -7.34
CA PRO A 43 -39.67 3.93 -7.65
C PRO A 43 -40.52 3.26 -8.76
N GLU A 44 -40.02 2.22 -9.42
CA GLU A 44 -40.79 1.44 -10.42
C GLU A 44 -40.25 0.02 -10.56
N VAL A 45 -41.05 -0.87 -11.15
CA VAL A 45 -40.56 -2.13 -11.73
C VAL A 45 -40.21 -1.86 -13.19
N MET A 46 -38.91 -1.84 -13.48
CA MET A 46 -38.36 -1.62 -14.82
C MET A 46 -38.90 -2.63 -15.87
N ASP A 47 -38.96 -2.22 -17.14
CA ASP A 47 -39.32 -3.12 -18.25
C ASP A 47 -38.23 -4.15 -18.57
N ASP A 48 -38.66 -5.26 -19.18
CA ASP A 48 -37.79 -6.41 -19.44
C ASP A 48 -36.59 -6.08 -20.33
N LYS A 49 -36.75 -5.15 -21.29
CA LYS A 49 -35.69 -4.81 -22.24
C LYS A 49 -34.62 -3.93 -21.61
N ARG A 50 -34.99 -2.96 -20.76
CA ARG A 50 -34.03 -2.20 -19.96
C ARG A 50 -33.31 -3.09 -18.93
N ILE A 51 -34.01 -4.04 -18.30
CA ILE A 51 -33.39 -5.02 -17.39
C ILE A 51 -32.39 -5.89 -18.16
N GLU A 52 -32.78 -6.45 -19.31
CA GLU A 52 -31.91 -7.26 -20.18
C GLU A 52 -30.64 -6.50 -20.58
N ASN A 53 -30.78 -5.26 -21.03
CA ASN A 53 -29.64 -4.43 -21.41
C ASN A 53 -28.74 -4.07 -20.21
N LEU A 54 -29.30 -3.73 -19.04
CA LEU A 54 -28.50 -3.52 -17.83
C LEU A 54 -27.79 -4.81 -17.35
N PHE A 55 -28.39 -5.99 -17.57
CA PHE A 55 -27.80 -7.29 -17.25
C PHE A 55 -26.70 -7.71 -18.24
N LEU A 56 -26.86 -7.44 -19.53
CA LEU A 56 -25.78 -7.55 -20.53
C LEU A 56 -24.60 -6.61 -20.19
N LEU A 57 -24.89 -5.36 -19.78
CA LEU A 57 -23.90 -4.42 -19.28
C LEU A 57 -23.31 -4.81 -17.91
N ALA A 58 -23.96 -5.70 -17.17
CA ALA A 58 -23.44 -6.35 -15.96
C ALA A 58 -22.57 -7.59 -16.27
N LYS A 59 -22.44 -7.96 -17.56
CA LYS A 59 -21.81 -9.21 -18.05
C LYS A 59 -22.53 -10.47 -17.53
N CYS A 60 -23.86 -10.46 -17.61
CA CYS A 60 -24.75 -11.53 -17.15
C CYS A 60 -24.52 -11.94 -15.68
N SER A 61 -24.12 -10.99 -14.83
CA SER A 61 -23.89 -11.17 -13.40
C SER A 61 -25.02 -10.53 -12.60
N ILE A 62 -25.85 -11.35 -11.95
CA ILE A 62 -27.06 -10.92 -11.23
C ILE A 62 -26.73 -9.82 -10.20
N GLU A 63 -25.75 -10.03 -9.31
CA GLU A 63 -25.42 -9.03 -8.27
C GLU A 63 -24.92 -7.70 -8.85
N LYS A 64 -24.21 -7.71 -9.98
CA LYS A 64 -23.80 -6.49 -10.67
C LYS A 64 -24.97 -5.79 -11.36
N ALA A 65 -25.93 -6.55 -11.88
CA ALA A 65 -27.15 -6.00 -12.47
C ALA A 65 -28.05 -5.38 -11.41
N LYS A 66 -28.23 -6.03 -10.24
CA LYS A 66 -28.89 -5.45 -9.07
C LYS A 66 -28.30 -4.09 -8.71
N GLN A 67 -26.97 -4.03 -8.56
CA GLN A 67 -26.24 -2.78 -8.28
C GLN A 67 -26.44 -1.72 -9.38
N LYS A 68 -26.43 -2.10 -10.66
CA LYS A 68 -26.66 -1.18 -11.79
C LYS A 68 -28.09 -0.63 -11.85
N ILE A 69 -29.08 -1.49 -11.61
CA ILE A 69 -30.51 -1.13 -11.57
C ILE A 69 -30.78 -0.20 -10.38
N ASP A 70 -30.19 -0.47 -9.22
CA ASP A 70 -30.25 0.42 -8.07
C ASP A 70 -29.58 1.78 -8.38
N ASN A 71 -28.31 1.76 -8.80
CA ASN A 71 -27.55 2.96 -9.15
C ASN A 71 -28.27 3.82 -10.22
N TYR A 72 -28.98 3.21 -11.17
CA TYR A 72 -29.76 3.91 -12.20
C TYR A 72 -30.81 4.84 -11.58
N TYR A 73 -31.59 4.38 -10.60
CA TYR A 73 -32.56 5.23 -9.91
C TYR A 73 -31.87 6.15 -8.90
N THR A 74 -30.93 5.59 -8.13
CA THR A 74 -30.25 6.28 -7.04
C THR A 74 -29.57 7.56 -7.55
N ILE A 75 -28.74 7.48 -8.57
CA ILE A 75 -27.94 8.61 -9.10
C ILE A 75 -28.79 9.83 -9.53
N ARG A 76 -30.06 9.64 -9.89
CA ARG A 76 -30.97 10.76 -10.20
C ARG A 76 -31.30 11.63 -8.98
N SER A 77 -31.27 11.07 -7.77
CA SER A 77 -31.36 11.82 -6.51
C SER A 77 -30.03 12.48 -6.09
N LEU A 78 -28.90 11.99 -6.59
CA LEU A 78 -27.56 12.34 -6.10
C LEU A 78 -26.88 13.46 -6.89
N ILE A 79 -27.18 13.56 -8.19
CA ILE A 79 -26.74 14.65 -9.06
C ILE A 79 -27.96 15.32 -9.75
N PRO A 80 -28.93 15.83 -8.97
CA PRO A 80 -30.17 16.42 -9.50
C PRO A 80 -29.89 17.58 -10.47
N GLU A 81 -28.78 18.28 -10.29
CA GLU A 81 -28.27 19.32 -11.19
C GLU A 81 -28.08 18.88 -12.67
N PHE A 82 -28.02 17.57 -12.95
CA PHE A 82 -27.96 17.01 -14.32
C PHE A 82 -29.34 16.51 -14.79
N TYR A 83 -30.19 16.02 -13.89
CA TYR A 83 -31.44 15.31 -14.23
C TYR A 83 -32.71 16.16 -14.13
N ASP A 84 -32.79 17.11 -13.19
CA ASP A 84 -33.99 17.94 -12.96
C ASP A 84 -34.32 18.89 -14.14
N LYS A 85 -33.42 18.94 -15.13
CA LYS A 85 -33.55 19.73 -16.37
C LYS A 85 -33.26 18.92 -17.63
N SER A 86 -33.21 17.58 -17.53
CA SER A 86 -32.87 16.73 -18.67
C SER A 86 -34.07 16.35 -19.55
N ASN A 87 -35.33 16.49 -19.12
CA ASN A 87 -36.47 16.15 -19.99
C ASN A 87 -36.37 16.93 -21.32
N PRO A 88 -36.39 16.26 -22.50
CA PRO A 88 -36.29 16.88 -23.82
C PRO A 88 -37.26 18.04 -24.08
N GLU A 89 -38.40 18.10 -23.39
CA GLU A 89 -39.37 19.20 -23.52
C GLU A 89 -38.98 20.48 -22.76
N THR A 90 -38.00 20.44 -21.86
CA THR A 90 -37.50 21.62 -21.12
C THR A 90 -36.86 22.65 -22.04
N PHE A 91 -36.88 23.93 -21.61
CA PHE A 91 -36.20 25.01 -22.31
C PHE A 91 -34.69 24.75 -22.39
N GLU A 92 -34.08 24.31 -21.29
CA GLU A 92 -32.67 23.97 -21.20
C GLU A 92 -32.26 22.83 -22.15
N SER A 93 -33.01 21.72 -22.20
CA SER A 93 -32.68 20.63 -23.12
C SER A 93 -32.88 21.04 -24.58
N LYS A 94 -33.91 21.85 -24.89
CA LYS A 94 -34.09 22.43 -26.23
C LYS A 94 -32.93 23.34 -26.64
N GLN A 95 -32.39 24.15 -25.72
CA GLN A 95 -31.17 24.92 -25.99
C GLN A 95 -29.94 24.02 -26.25
N VAL A 96 -29.81 22.88 -25.56
CA VAL A 96 -28.75 21.90 -25.84
C VAL A 96 -28.90 21.29 -27.24
N MET A 97 -30.13 20.94 -27.66
CA MET A 97 -30.38 20.43 -29.02
C MET A 97 -29.95 21.43 -30.12
N GLU A 98 -30.10 22.74 -29.91
CA GLU A 98 -29.63 23.75 -30.86
C GLU A 98 -28.10 24.00 -30.79
N ALA A 99 -27.45 23.63 -29.68
CA ALA A 99 -26.03 23.87 -29.45
C ALA A 99 -25.12 22.73 -29.92
N VAL A 100 -25.51 21.46 -29.74
CA VAL A 100 -24.60 20.30 -29.89
C VAL A 100 -25.31 19.07 -30.47
N TYR A 101 -24.67 18.42 -31.46
CA TYR A 101 -25.03 17.06 -31.89
C TYR A 101 -24.52 16.07 -30.85
N VAL A 102 -25.40 15.24 -30.29
CA VAL A 102 -25.06 14.09 -29.43
C VAL A 102 -25.68 12.84 -30.05
N ILE A 103 -24.92 12.18 -30.93
CA ILE A 103 -25.47 11.25 -31.94
C ILE A 103 -24.69 9.93 -31.95
N PRO A 104 -25.24 8.85 -31.36
CA PRO A 104 -24.84 7.49 -31.67
C PRO A 104 -25.18 7.14 -33.13
N LEU A 105 -24.17 6.73 -33.88
CA LEU A 105 -24.31 6.36 -35.28
C LEU A 105 -25.05 5.02 -35.40
N PRO A 106 -25.96 4.86 -36.38
CA PRO A 106 -26.89 3.71 -36.43
C PRO A 106 -26.20 2.38 -36.75
N MET A 107 -24.99 2.41 -37.31
CA MET A 107 -24.17 1.22 -37.60
C MET A 107 -23.14 0.96 -36.48
N LEU A 108 -22.90 -0.31 -36.16
CA LEU A 108 -21.85 -0.75 -35.25
C LEU A 108 -20.50 -0.93 -35.97
N THR A 109 -19.38 -0.92 -35.24
CA THR A 109 -18.10 -1.39 -35.79
C THR A 109 -18.10 -2.91 -35.99
N LYS A 110 -17.08 -3.45 -36.68
CA LYS A 110 -16.93 -4.92 -36.89
C LYS A 110 -16.81 -5.70 -35.59
N GLU A 111 -16.34 -5.05 -34.52
CA GLU A 111 -16.21 -5.59 -33.18
C GLU A 111 -17.43 -5.23 -32.28
N MET A 112 -18.53 -4.78 -32.90
CA MET A 112 -19.81 -4.49 -32.26
C MET A 112 -19.78 -3.36 -31.21
N TYR A 113 -18.89 -2.37 -31.38
CA TYR A 113 -18.94 -1.11 -30.64
C TYR A 113 -19.89 -0.11 -31.31
N ARG A 114 -20.65 0.64 -30.52
CA ARG A 114 -21.41 1.81 -31.00
C ARG A 114 -20.48 3.01 -31.09
N VAL A 115 -20.54 3.78 -32.19
CA VAL A 115 -19.76 5.00 -32.36
C VAL A 115 -20.65 6.20 -32.01
N ASN A 116 -20.20 7.08 -31.12
CA ASN A 116 -20.97 8.22 -30.60
C ASN A 116 -20.27 9.52 -30.99
N VAL A 117 -20.96 10.40 -31.74
CA VAL A 117 -20.43 11.69 -32.18
C VAL A 117 -20.94 12.82 -31.30
N PHE A 118 -20.02 13.68 -30.89
CA PHE A 118 -20.24 14.92 -30.16
C PHE A 118 -19.64 16.08 -30.96
N LYS A 119 -20.48 16.96 -31.52
CA LYS A 119 -20.04 18.12 -32.35
C LYS A 119 -20.83 19.37 -32.00
N VAL A 120 -20.16 20.50 -31.77
CA VAL A 120 -20.82 21.78 -31.50
C VAL A 120 -21.40 22.36 -32.81
N LYS A 121 -22.73 22.51 -32.87
CA LYS A 121 -23.47 23.17 -33.96
C LYS A 121 -23.36 24.69 -33.85
N ASN A 122 -23.70 25.21 -32.66
CA ASN A 122 -23.80 26.63 -32.40
C ASN A 122 -22.93 27.00 -31.19
N LYS A 123 -21.78 27.60 -31.49
CA LYS A 123 -20.78 28.04 -30.52
C LYS A 123 -21.33 29.02 -29.49
N ASP A 124 -22.22 29.92 -29.88
CA ASP A 124 -22.68 31.00 -29.02
C ASP A 124 -23.75 30.52 -28.03
N ILE A 125 -24.64 29.62 -28.45
CA ILE A 125 -25.53 28.90 -27.53
C ILE A 125 -24.71 27.98 -26.60
N MET A 126 -23.73 27.25 -27.14
CA MET A 126 -22.85 26.40 -26.34
C MET A 126 -22.07 27.20 -25.27
N ASN A 127 -21.61 28.40 -25.61
CA ASN A 127 -20.91 29.28 -24.67
C ASN A 127 -21.79 29.79 -23.51
N ILE A 128 -23.12 29.88 -23.66
CA ILE A 128 -24.02 30.27 -22.55
C ILE A 128 -24.52 29.08 -21.71
N LEU A 129 -24.63 27.88 -22.29
CA LEU A 129 -25.12 26.67 -21.61
C LEU A 129 -24.30 26.24 -20.38
N SER A 130 -24.98 25.57 -19.44
CA SER A 130 -24.34 24.83 -18.35
C SER A 130 -23.88 23.46 -18.83
N PRO A 131 -22.65 23.01 -18.50
CA PRO A 131 -22.22 21.63 -18.76
C PRO A 131 -23.14 20.56 -18.16
N CYS A 132 -23.85 20.86 -17.06
CA CYS A 132 -24.80 19.93 -16.44
C CYS A 132 -25.98 19.61 -17.37
N ASN A 133 -26.49 20.61 -18.09
CA ASN A 133 -27.58 20.45 -19.06
C ASN A 133 -27.14 19.59 -20.25
N VAL A 134 -25.89 19.78 -20.70
CA VAL A 134 -25.30 19.00 -21.81
C VAL A 134 -25.15 17.53 -21.41
N ALA A 135 -24.66 17.26 -20.19
CA ALA A 135 -24.57 15.92 -19.64
C ALA A 135 -25.94 15.25 -19.42
N GLY A 136 -26.92 15.98 -18.87
CA GLY A 136 -28.29 15.49 -18.73
C GLY A 136 -28.91 15.09 -20.07
N TYR A 137 -28.73 15.91 -21.10
CA TYR A 137 -29.16 15.60 -22.46
C TYR A 137 -28.44 14.38 -23.06
N GLU A 138 -27.14 14.20 -22.79
CA GLU A 138 -26.41 12.98 -23.15
C GLU A 138 -26.97 11.73 -22.46
N PHE A 139 -27.42 11.83 -21.21
CA PHE A 139 -28.03 10.71 -20.50
C PHE A 139 -29.41 10.30 -21.06
N ASN A 140 -30.14 11.21 -21.73
CA ASN A 140 -31.34 10.85 -22.49
C ASN A 140 -31.02 9.95 -23.69
N MET A 141 -29.88 10.16 -24.34
CA MET A 141 -29.41 9.30 -25.42
C MET A 141 -29.10 7.89 -24.89
N PHE A 142 -28.48 7.77 -23.71
CA PHE A 142 -28.28 6.47 -23.07
C PHE A 142 -29.60 5.81 -22.61
N GLU A 143 -30.61 6.58 -22.21
CA GLU A 143 -31.96 6.08 -21.92
C GLU A 143 -32.63 5.45 -23.15
N LEU A 144 -32.54 6.11 -24.32
CA LEU A 144 -33.01 5.53 -25.59
C LEU A 144 -32.23 4.27 -25.97
N ARG A 145 -30.91 4.23 -25.72
CA ARG A 145 -30.08 3.05 -25.98
C ARG A 145 -30.42 1.87 -25.07
N LEU A 146 -30.76 2.09 -23.80
CA LEU A 146 -31.24 1.01 -22.94
C LEU A 146 -32.54 0.37 -23.45
N ALA A 147 -33.38 1.09 -24.19
CA ALA A 147 -34.59 0.54 -24.83
C ALA A 147 -34.31 -0.14 -26.19
N GLU A 148 -33.57 0.52 -27.10
CA GLU A 148 -33.47 0.07 -28.51
C GLU A 148 -32.11 -0.51 -28.94
N ASP A 149 -31.01 -0.23 -28.24
CA ASP A 149 -29.65 -0.61 -28.66
C ASP A 149 -29.20 -1.97 -28.11
N TYR A 150 -28.21 -2.59 -28.77
CA TYR A 150 -27.40 -3.70 -28.28
C TYR A 150 -25.96 -3.51 -28.78
N MET A 151 -24.99 -3.46 -27.87
CA MET A 151 -23.58 -3.21 -28.20
C MET A 151 -22.64 -3.83 -27.17
N PHE A 152 -21.41 -4.15 -27.59
CA PHE A 152 -20.34 -4.60 -26.70
C PHE A 152 -19.60 -3.45 -25.98
N GLY A 153 -19.85 -2.20 -26.37
CA GLY A 153 -19.25 -1.01 -25.77
C GLY A 153 -19.36 0.22 -26.67
N ASP A 154 -18.54 1.22 -26.38
CA ASP A 154 -18.54 2.51 -27.08
C ASP A 154 -17.18 2.87 -27.70
N VAL A 155 -17.23 3.59 -28.81
CA VAL A 155 -16.19 4.49 -29.30
C VAL A 155 -16.78 5.90 -29.31
N ILE A 156 -16.00 6.91 -28.93
CA ILE A 156 -16.44 8.30 -28.89
C ILE A 156 -15.64 9.13 -29.89
N ILE A 157 -16.32 9.99 -30.63
CA ILE A 157 -15.73 11.03 -31.49
C ILE A 157 -16.16 12.38 -30.91
N PHE A 158 -15.22 13.10 -30.30
CA PHE A 158 -15.38 14.51 -29.95
C PHE A 158 -14.83 15.36 -31.10
N ASP A 159 -15.72 15.89 -31.92
CA ASP A 159 -15.38 16.95 -32.84
C ASP A 159 -15.35 18.27 -32.07
N VAL A 160 -14.14 18.72 -31.72
CA VAL A 160 -13.94 19.92 -30.92
C VAL A 160 -13.86 21.19 -31.78
N GLU A 161 -14.21 21.10 -33.06
CA GLU A 161 -14.59 22.26 -33.87
C GLU A 161 -15.69 23.06 -33.12
N ASN A 162 -15.61 24.39 -33.22
CA ASN A 162 -16.53 25.34 -32.56
C ASN A 162 -16.59 25.31 -31.02
N VAL A 163 -15.86 24.44 -30.31
CA VAL A 163 -15.79 24.49 -28.83
C VAL A 163 -15.14 25.80 -28.37
N GLY A 164 -15.90 26.62 -27.64
CA GLY A 164 -15.47 27.93 -27.17
C GLY A 164 -14.76 27.92 -25.80
N TRP A 165 -13.89 28.90 -25.59
CA TRP A 165 -13.19 29.09 -24.30
C TRP A 165 -14.16 29.38 -23.15
N GLU A 166 -15.26 30.07 -23.42
CA GLU A 166 -16.30 30.37 -22.42
C GLU A 166 -16.99 29.09 -21.91
N TYR A 167 -17.19 28.08 -22.76
CA TYR A 167 -17.63 26.76 -22.32
C TYR A 167 -16.53 26.00 -21.56
N ILE A 168 -15.29 25.98 -22.07
CA ILE A 168 -14.16 25.28 -21.42
C ILE A 168 -13.93 25.77 -19.99
N LYS A 169 -14.05 27.08 -19.72
CA LYS A 169 -13.94 27.65 -18.37
C LYS A 169 -15.00 27.15 -17.37
N LYS A 170 -16.11 26.58 -17.83
CA LYS A 170 -17.17 26.00 -16.97
C LYS A 170 -16.89 24.53 -16.59
N LEU A 171 -15.91 23.88 -17.22
CA LEU A 171 -15.55 22.49 -16.95
C LEU A 171 -14.72 22.40 -15.66
N THR A 172 -15.39 22.41 -14.50
CA THR A 172 -14.72 22.24 -13.21
C THR A 172 -14.36 20.76 -12.97
N PRO A 173 -13.31 20.44 -12.21
CA PRO A 173 -12.97 19.05 -11.92
C PRO A 173 -14.10 18.28 -11.21
N SER A 174 -14.80 18.90 -10.26
CA SER A 174 -15.95 18.29 -9.59
C SER A 174 -17.10 17.98 -10.55
N MET A 175 -17.37 18.88 -11.52
CA MET A 175 -18.38 18.66 -12.56
C MET A 175 -18.00 17.46 -13.45
N CYS A 176 -16.74 17.38 -13.88
CA CYS A 176 -16.25 16.26 -14.68
C CYS A 176 -16.24 14.93 -13.91
N ILE A 177 -15.92 14.93 -12.61
CA ILE A 177 -15.99 13.76 -11.72
C ILE A 177 -17.45 13.28 -11.60
N LYS A 178 -18.40 14.17 -11.28
CA LYS A 178 -19.83 13.84 -11.25
C LYS A 178 -20.32 13.27 -12.59
N ASN A 179 -19.88 13.84 -13.72
CA ASN A 179 -20.25 13.33 -15.03
C ASN A 179 -19.76 11.89 -15.27
N LEU A 180 -18.61 11.47 -14.76
CA LEU A 180 -18.11 10.11 -14.94
C LEU A 180 -18.93 9.05 -14.18
N ALA A 181 -19.68 9.45 -13.14
CA ALA A 181 -20.37 8.51 -12.26
C ALA A 181 -21.40 7.60 -12.97
N PRO A 182 -22.31 8.10 -13.84
CA PRO A 182 -23.26 7.21 -14.52
C PRO A 182 -22.58 6.23 -15.48
N TYR A 183 -21.50 6.65 -16.16
CA TYR A 183 -20.72 5.74 -17.02
C TYR A 183 -20.02 4.66 -16.21
N GLU A 184 -19.48 4.94 -15.01
CA GLU A 184 -18.86 3.90 -14.19
C GLU A 184 -19.90 3.00 -13.49
N LYS A 185 -20.92 3.60 -12.86
CA LYS A 185 -21.83 2.95 -11.90
C LYS A 185 -23.09 2.34 -12.52
N VAL A 186 -23.60 2.89 -13.62
CA VAL A 186 -24.85 2.47 -14.28
C VAL A 186 -24.54 1.74 -15.58
N TYR A 187 -23.91 2.42 -16.54
CA TYR A 187 -23.71 1.87 -17.88
C TYR A 187 -22.50 0.92 -17.94
N SER A 188 -21.38 1.28 -17.29
CA SER A 188 -20.10 0.54 -17.26
C SER A 188 -19.60 0.08 -18.64
N LEU A 189 -19.90 0.86 -19.68
CA LEU A 189 -19.67 0.51 -21.08
C LEU A 189 -18.18 0.36 -21.38
N PRO A 190 -17.75 -0.73 -22.08
CA PRO A 190 -16.38 -0.89 -22.54
C PRO A 190 -15.97 0.18 -23.58
N LEU A 191 -15.49 1.32 -23.11
CA LEU A 191 -14.97 2.40 -23.94
C LEU A 191 -13.69 1.97 -24.66
N LYS A 192 -13.76 1.73 -25.97
CA LYS A 192 -12.65 1.26 -26.80
C LYS A 192 -11.64 2.37 -27.14
N ALA A 193 -12.12 3.56 -27.51
CA ALA A 193 -11.30 4.73 -27.87
C ALA A 193 -12.11 6.04 -27.76
N ILE A 194 -11.41 7.16 -27.55
CA ILE A 194 -11.92 8.52 -27.70
C ILE A 194 -11.06 9.23 -28.76
N TYR A 195 -11.68 9.68 -29.85
CA TYR A 195 -11.04 10.49 -30.88
C TYR A 195 -11.44 11.95 -30.73
N MET A 196 -10.51 12.82 -30.35
CA MET A 196 -10.68 14.27 -30.42
C MET A 196 -10.15 14.77 -31.77
N ILE A 197 -11.04 15.22 -32.65
CA ILE A 197 -10.73 15.68 -34.02
C ILE A 197 -10.93 17.19 -34.14
N ASN A 198 -10.35 17.80 -35.18
CA ASN A 198 -10.35 19.26 -35.40
C ASN A 198 -9.75 20.04 -34.21
N ALA A 199 -8.75 19.44 -33.53
CA ALA A 199 -8.24 19.92 -32.26
C ALA A 199 -7.30 21.13 -32.39
N THR A 200 -7.71 22.25 -31.78
CA THR A 200 -6.90 23.47 -31.65
C THR A 200 -5.97 23.40 -30.43
N PRO A 201 -4.94 24.27 -30.30
CA PRO A 201 -4.02 24.26 -29.14
C PRO A 201 -4.70 24.40 -27.77
N MET A 202 -5.94 24.91 -27.72
CA MET A 202 -6.75 24.98 -26.50
C MET A 202 -7.06 23.60 -25.90
N VAL A 203 -7.06 22.53 -26.73
CA VAL A 203 -7.30 21.14 -26.31
C VAL A 203 -6.34 20.69 -25.20
N GLN A 204 -5.11 21.24 -25.15
CA GLN A 204 -4.15 20.89 -24.10
C GLN A 204 -4.66 21.26 -22.70
N THR A 205 -5.51 22.28 -22.57
CA THR A 205 -6.16 22.62 -21.30
C THR A 205 -7.13 21.52 -20.87
N VAL A 206 -7.94 21.03 -21.81
CA VAL A 206 -8.88 19.91 -21.59
C VAL A 206 -8.11 18.64 -21.25
N MET A 207 -7.04 18.32 -21.99
CA MET A 207 -6.19 17.17 -21.71
C MET A 207 -5.51 17.24 -20.33
N ASN A 208 -5.11 18.44 -19.88
CA ASN A 208 -4.56 18.62 -18.53
C ASN A 208 -5.60 18.38 -17.43
N ILE A 209 -6.85 18.84 -17.62
CA ILE A 209 -7.97 18.57 -16.71
C ILE A 209 -8.28 17.06 -16.68
N LEU A 210 -8.45 16.44 -17.85
CA LEU A 210 -8.75 15.01 -17.97
C LEU A 210 -7.63 14.13 -17.39
N LYS A 211 -6.36 14.52 -17.51
CA LYS A 211 -5.23 13.80 -16.89
C LYS A 211 -5.26 13.79 -15.37
N GLY A 212 -5.87 14.80 -14.74
CA GLY A 212 -6.02 14.88 -13.28
C GLY A 212 -7.24 14.11 -12.73
N ILE A 213 -8.10 13.58 -13.59
CA ILE A 213 -9.42 13.03 -13.22
C ILE A 213 -9.60 11.59 -13.72
N LEU A 214 -9.15 11.29 -14.95
CA LEU A 214 -9.31 9.98 -15.55
C LEU A 214 -8.23 9.01 -15.05
N LYS A 215 -8.66 7.81 -14.67
CA LYS A 215 -7.79 6.64 -14.47
C LYS A 215 -6.92 6.46 -15.72
N GLN A 216 -5.61 6.22 -15.54
CA GLN A 216 -4.62 6.17 -16.62
C GLN A 216 -5.07 5.34 -17.84
N LYS A 217 -5.60 4.14 -17.60
CA LYS A 217 -6.14 3.19 -18.61
C LYS A 217 -7.27 3.75 -19.49
N ILE A 218 -7.95 4.82 -19.06
CA ILE A 218 -8.96 5.56 -19.83
C ILE A 218 -8.30 6.75 -20.54
N PHE A 219 -7.43 7.49 -19.86
CA PHE A 219 -6.70 8.62 -20.44
C PHE A 219 -5.84 8.20 -21.66
N GLU A 220 -5.20 7.03 -21.59
CA GLU A 220 -4.43 6.43 -22.69
C GLU A 220 -5.26 6.06 -23.93
N ARG A 221 -6.59 6.07 -23.83
CA ARG A 221 -7.54 5.83 -24.94
C ARG A 221 -7.98 7.11 -25.63
N ILE A 222 -7.50 8.27 -25.18
CA ILE A 222 -7.75 9.56 -25.83
C ILE A 222 -6.68 9.79 -26.89
N HIS A 223 -7.12 10.03 -28.12
CA HIS A 223 -6.28 10.27 -29.28
C HIS A 223 -6.69 11.60 -29.92
N VAL A 224 -5.73 12.52 -30.12
CA VAL A 224 -6.00 13.92 -30.49
C VAL A 224 -5.42 14.23 -31.86
N TYR A 225 -6.24 14.77 -32.77
CA TYR A 225 -5.92 15.03 -34.17
C TYR A 225 -6.38 16.43 -34.60
N GLN A 226 -5.62 17.07 -35.48
CA GLN A 226 -5.91 18.43 -35.97
C GLN A 226 -6.99 18.47 -37.05
N ASP A 227 -7.33 17.32 -37.63
CA ASP A 227 -8.29 17.15 -38.72
C ASP A 227 -9.06 15.82 -38.56
N THR A 228 -9.87 15.47 -39.57
CA THR A 228 -10.77 14.31 -39.55
C THR A 228 -10.22 13.05 -40.24
N SER A 229 -9.02 13.10 -40.85
CA SER A 229 -8.48 12.03 -41.72
C SER A 229 -8.42 10.66 -41.05
N ILE A 230 -8.04 10.64 -39.76
CA ILE A 230 -8.01 9.44 -38.92
C ILE A 230 -9.32 8.65 -38.93
N LEU A 231 -10.48 9.29 -39.12
CA LEU A 231 -11.76 8.60 -39.14
C LEU A 231 -11.83 7.61 -40.31
N HIS A 232 -11.26 7.94 -41.47
CA HIS A 232 -11.20 7.06 -42.64
C HIS A 232 -10.23 5.88 -42.46
N GLU A 233 -9.23 5.99 -41.58
CA GLU A 233 -8.34 4.87 -41.22
C GLU A 233 -8.99 3.91 -40.22
N ARG A 234 -9.95 4.40 -39.42
CA ARG A 234 -10.53 3.67 -38.27
C ARG A 234 -11.93 3.13 -38.53
N PHE A 235 -12.69 3.73 -39.44
CA PHE A 235 -14.09 3.39 -39.69
C PHE A 235 -14.39 3.22 -41.19
N PRO A 236 -15.27 2.29 -41.58
CA PRO A 236 -15.74 2.18 -42.96
C PRO A 236 -16.58 3.42 -43.33
N LYS A 237 -16.58 3.80 -44.61
CA LYS A 237 -17.26 5.02 -45.08
C LYS A 237 -18.76 4.99 -44.80
N GLU A 238 -19.36 3.80 -44.86
CA GLU A 238 -20.79 3.56 -44.70
C GLU A 238 -21.27 3.79 -43.26
N LEU A 239 -20.35 3.74 -42.28
CA LEU A 239 -20.63 4.06 -40.88
C LEU A 239 -20.58 5.56 -40.60
N LEU A 240 -19.70 6.29 -41.31
CA LEU A 240 -19.44 7.70 -41.07
C LEU A 240 -20.51 8.61 -41.72
N PRO A 241 -20.96 9.67 -41.02
CA PRO A 241 -21.73 10.77 -41.62
C PRO A 241 -21.04 11.45 -42.80
N THR A 242 -21.83 12.11 -43.64
CA THR A 242 -21.34 12.86 -44.81
C THR A 242 -20.42 14.03 -44.43
N GLU A 243 -20.63 14.64 -43.27
CA GLU A 243 -19.76 15.70 -42.72
C GLU A 243 -18.31 15.22 -42.47
N TYR A 244 -18.12 13.90 -42.30
CA TYR A 244 -16.82 13.25 -42.15
C TYR A 244 -16.42 12.44 -43.39
N GLY A 245 -16.90 12.84 -44.58
CA GLY A 245 -16.55 12.21 -45.87
C GLY A 245 -17.02 10.77 -46.03
N GLY A 246 -18.00 10.33 -45.22
CA GLY A 246 -18.64 9.04 -45.30
C GLY A 246 -19.83 9.00 -46.26
N THR A 247 -20.53 7.88 -46.23
CA THR A 247 -21.74 7.58 -47.02
C THR A 247 -22.93 7.18 -46.13
N GLY A 248 -22.78 7.24 -44.81
CA GLY A 248 -23.89 7.15 -43.85
C GLY A 248 -24.72 8.44 -43.78
N PRO A 249 -25.84 8.43 -43.05
CA PRO A 249 -26.71 9.61 -42.88
C PRO A 249 -25.97 10.82 -42.29
N SER A 250 -26.38 12.02 -42.69
CA SER A 250 -25.83 13.28 -42.15
C SER A 250 -26.13 13.45 -40.66
N LEU A 251 -25.30 14.21 -39.93
CA LEU A 251 -25.54 14.52 -38.51
C LEU A 251 -26.89 15.22 -38.31
N GLU A 252 -27.29 16.08 -39.25
CA GLU A 252 -28.57 16.79 -39.24
C GLU A 252 -29.77 15.86 -39.48
N GLU A 253 -29.63 14.86 -40.35
CA GLU A 253 -30.66 13.82 -40.55
C GLU A 253 -30.80 12.94 -39.30
N LEU A 254 -29.69 12.53 -38.70
CA LEU A 254 -29.68 11.75 -37.47
C LEU A 254 -30.29 12.53 -36.31
N ASP A 255 -29.93 13.80 -36.11
CA ASP A 255 -30.49 14.68 -35.07
C ASP A 255 -32.02 14.78 -35.16
N ARG A 256 -32.55 14.89 -36.38
CA ARG A 256 -34.00 14.89 -36.62
C ARG A 256 -34.66 13.56 -36.23
N ILE A 257 -34.00 12.43 -36.47
CA ILE A 257 -34.48 11.10 -36.05
C ILE A 257 -34.41 10.97 -34.52
N TYR A 258 -33.34 11.42 -33.87
CA TYR A 258 -33.20 11.42 -32.40
C TYR A 258 -34.25 12.32 -31.72
N ARG A 259 -34.50 13.53 -32.25
CA ARG A 259 -35.60 14.39 -31.79
C ARG A 259 -36.97 13.72 -31.96
N GLY A 260 -37.20 13.05 -33.08
CA GLY A 260 -38.38 12.22 -33.30
C GLY A 260 -38.54 11.13 -32.23
N LYS A 261 -37.44 10.49 -31.82
CA LYS A 261 -37.43 9.50 -30.73
C LYS A 261 -37.65 10.11 -29.35
N TYR A 262 -37.17 11.33 -29.06
CA TYR A 262 -37.51 12.01 -27.81
C TYR A 262 -39.01 12.33 -27.71
N VAL A 263 -39.68 12.64 -28.84
CA VAL A 263 -41.14 12.78 -28.89
C VAL A 263 -41.84 11.42 -28.77
N GLU A 264 -41.34 10.37 -29.42
CA GLU A 264 -41.87 8.99 -29.33
C GLU A 264 -41.82 8.43 -27.89
N TYR A 265 -40.76 8.77 -27.14
CA TYR A 265 -40.57 8.36 -25.74
C TYR A 265 -40.96 9.44 -24.71
N LYS A 266 -41.74 10.47 -25.11
CA LYS A 266 -42.08 11.61 -24.25
C LYS A 266 -42.61 11.16 -22.88
N ASP A 267 -43.55 10.22 -22.85
CA ASP A 267 -44.16 9.73 -21.61
C ASP A 267 -43.14 9.06 -20.66
N ARG A 268 -42.05 8.49 -21.19
CA ARG A 268 -40.93 7.98 -20.38
C ARG A 268 -40.10 9.12 -19.79
N PHE A 269 -39.84 10.19 -20.53
CA PHE A 269 -39.12 11.35 -19.99
C PHE A 269 -39.94 12.10 -18.94
N ASP A 270 -41.23 12.30 -19.18
CA ASP A 270 -42.19 12.83 -18.19
C ASP A 270 -42.30 11.96 -16.93
N GLN A 271 -41.99 10.67 -17.02
CA GLN A 271 -41.89 9.78 -15.86
C GLN A 271 -40.53 9.95 -15.15
N LEU A 272 -39.43 9.99 -15.90
CA LEU A 272 -38.05 10.09 -15.38
C LEU A 272 -37.77 11.35 -14.57
N ASP A 273 -38.46 12.46 -14.86
CA ASP A 273 -38.42 13.67 -14.01
C ASP A 273 -38.83 13.37 -12.55
N LYS A 274 -39.74 12.41 -12.37
CA LYS A 274 -40.36 12.04 -11.07
C LYS A 274 -39.69 10.83 -10.43
N LEU A 275 -38.98 10.00 -11.19
CA LEU A 275 -38.31 8.80 -10.70
C LEU A 275 -37.04 9.19 -9.91
N ARG A 276 -37.18 9.16 -8.59
CA ARG A 276 -36.12 9.28 -7.58
C ARG A 276 -36.29 8.14 -6.58
N VAL A 277 -35.20 7.64 -5.98
CA VAL A 277 -35.30 6.65 -4.90
C VAL A 277 -35.77 7.30 -3.60
N ASP A 278 -36.55 6.56 -2.81
CA ASP A 278 -36.83 6.92 -1.42
C ASP A 278 -35.80 6.25 -0.51
N GLU A 279 -34.75 6.99 -0.16
CA GLU A 279 -33.68 6.52 0.73
C GLU A 279 -34.19 6.09 2.11
N SER A 280 -35.34 6.60 2.58
CA SER A 280 -35.92 6.22 3.88
C SER A 280 -36.48 4.79 3.89
N LEU A 281 -36.75 4.22 2.72
CA LEU A 281 -37.23 2.85 2.55
C LEU A 281 -36.10 1.83 2.28
N ARG A 282 -34.86 2.28 2.08
CA ARG A 282 -33.78 1.41 1.56
C ARG A 282 -33.38 0.31 2.58
N PRO A 283 -33.44 -1.00 2.23
CA PRO A 283 -33.15 -2.09 3.18
C PRO A 283 -31.73 -2.13 3.76
N ASP A 284 -30.72 -1.74 2.97
CA ASP A 284 -29.33 -1.61 3.37
C ASP A 284 -28.82 -0.21 2.94
N PRO A 285 -28.30 0.64 3.86
CA PRO A 285 -27.84 1.98 3.52
C PRO A 285 -26.79 2.01 2.42
N LEU A 286 -26.80 3.08 1.60
CA LEU A 286 -25.77 3.33 0.60
C LEU A 286 -24.37 3.30 1.23
N GLN A 287 -23.43 2.64 0.55
CA GLN A 287 -22.02 2.73 0.93
C GLN A 287 -21.43 4.02 0.33
N ASN A 288 -20.82 4.83 1.19
CA ASN A 288 -20.25 6.12 0.84
C ASN A 288 -19.23 5.95 -0.29
N ASP A 289 -19.34 6.78 -1.33
CA ASP A 289 -18.62 6.61 -2.59
C ASP A 289 -17.78 7.84 -2.92
N GLU A 290 -16.54 7.63 -3.37
CA GLU A 290 -15.55 8.70 -3.61
C GLU A 290 -15.93 9.67 -4.75
N ILE A 291 -16.81 9.25 -5.67
CA ILE A 291 -17.23 10.04 -6.84
C ILE A 291 -18.55 10.77 -6.53
N LEU A 292 -19.41 10.16 -5.72
CA LEU A 292 -20.79 10.58 -5.51
C LEU A 292 -21.06 11.21 -4.12
N GLY A 293 -20.38 10.78 -3.04
CA GLY A 293 -20.10 11.62 -1.87
C GLY A 293 -21.07 11.64 -0.67
N PHE A 294 -21.77 10.56 -0.32
CA PHE A 294 -22.85 10.61 0.70
C PHE A 294 -22.41 10.59 2.17
N HIS A 295 -22.68 11.71 2.83
CA HIS A 295 -23.08 11.88 4.23
C HIS A 295 -24.21 12.94 4.19
N GLU A 296 -25.21 12.99 5.07
CA GLU A 296 -25.33 12.50 6.46
C GLU A 296 -26.65 11.71 6.69
N GLU A 297 -26.87 11.24 7.92
CA GLU A 297 -28.15 10.70 8.39
C GLU A 297 -29.15 11.84 8.66
N GLU A 298 -30.26 11.95 7.92
CA GLU A 298 -31.35 12.85 8.34
C GLU A 298 -32.17 12.18 9.47
N VAL A 299 -31.97 12.66 10.71
CA VAL A 299 -32.68 12.15 11.89
C VAL A 299 -34.15 12.57 11.86
N ARG A 300 -35.02 11.71 11.33
CA ARG A 300 -36.47 11.85 11.46
C ARG A 300 -36.99 11.18 12.73
N VAL A 301 -37.18 12.00 13.77
CA VAL A 301 -37.97 11.62 14.94
C VAL A 301 -39.45 11.63 14.57
N THR A 302 -40.04 10.44 14.41
CA THR A 302 -41.50 10.24 14.47
C THR A 302 -41.82 9.17 15.50
N THR A 303 -42.31 9.61 16.65
CA THR A 303 -42.76 8.76 17.77
C THR A 303 -44.17 8.24 17.56
N LEU A 304 -44.45 7.02 18.07
CA LEU A 304 -45.76 6.33 18.10
C LEU A 304 -46.18 5.76 16.71
N LEU A 305 -46.82 4.59 16.57
CA LEU A 305 -47.50 3.67 17.52
C LEU A 305 -47.11 2.18 17.27
N GLU A 306 -47.47 1.31 18.23
CA GLU A 306 -47.87 -0.13 18.12
C GLU A 306 -47.03 -1.09 17.22
N GLU A 307 -46.48 -2.21 17.72
CA GLU A 307 -47.13 -3.47 18.15
C GLU A 307 -47.81 -4.29 17.02
N GLU A 308 -47.90 -5.61 17.22
CA GLU A 308 -48.32 -6.65 16.26
C GLU A 308 -47.55 -6.77 14.92
N TYR A 309 -46.57 -7.69 14.87
CA TYR A 309 -46.60 -8.77 13.87
C TYR A 309 -45.85 -10.03 14.36
N SER A 310 -46.47 -10.69 15.33
CA SER A 310 -45.91 -11.81 16.08
C SER A 310 -45.95 -13.16 15.34
N MET A 311 -45.03 -14.05 15.72
CA MET A 311 -45.30 -15.49 15.92
C MET A 311 -45.94 -16.27 14.75
N ARG A 312 -45.16 -16.57 13.68
CA ARG A 312 -45.58 -17.61 12.71
C ARG A 312 -44.52 -18.58 12.18
N TYR A 313 -43.23 -18.35 12.44
CA TYR A 313 -42.15 -19.26 11.98
C TYR A 313 -41.63 -20.22 13.06
N VAL A 314 -41.51 -19.75 14.31
CA VAL A 314 -40.90 -20.51 15.43
C VAL A 314 -41.74 -21.72 15.86
N ALA A 315 -43.06 -21.67 15.72
CA ALA A 315 -43.97 -22.72 16.22
C ALA A 315 -43.90 -24.06 15.47
N ASN A 316 -43.40 -24.09 14.23
CA ASN A 316 -43.49 -25.28 13.37
C ASN A 316 -42.28 -26.24 13.42
N LEU A 317 -41.14 -25.84 14.02
CA LEU A 317 -39.94 -26.69 14.06
C LEU A 317 -39.88 -27.63 15.29
N ILE A 318 -40.63 -27.34 16.35
CA ILE A 318 -40.58 -28.08 17.63
C ILE A 318 -41.41 -29.39 17.56
N ALA A 319 -42.20 -29.60 16.50
CA ALA A 319 -43.23 -30.63 16.43
C ALA A 319 -42.79 -32.00 15.86
N LYS A 320 -41.48 -32.29 15.69
CA LYS A 320 -41.03 -33.56 15.09
C LYS A 320 -39.75 -34.15 15.72
N HIS A 321 -39.87 -35.43 16.11
CA HIS A 321 -38.81 -36.37 16.53
C HIS A 321 -38.23 -36.23 17.95
N HIS A 322 -39.05 -36.59 18.94
CA HIS A 322 -38.62 -37.06 20.26
C HIS A 322 -38.47 -38.60 20.27
N SER A 323 -37.25 -39.14 20.35
CA SER A 323 -36.91 -40.55 20.69
C SER A 323 -35.39 -40.77 20.55
N SER A 324 -34.67 -41.56 21.37
CA SER A 324 -34.93 -42.23 22.67
C SER A 324 -33.65 -42.94 23.15
N LEU A 325 -33.58 -43.39 24.42
CA LEU A 325 -32.49 -44.18 25.07
C LEU A 325 -31.27 -43.35 25.53
N ILE A 326 -30.74 -43.40 26.77
CA ILE A 326 -30.34 -44.47 27.73
C ILE A 326 -28.92 -45.02 27.43
N ALA A 327 -27.97 -45.16 28.37
CA ALA A 327 -27.74 -44.61 29.74
C ALA A 327 -26.30 -45.01 30.22
N TRP A 328 -25.94 -44.67 31.48
CA TRP A 328 -24.72 -45.05 32.24
C TRP A 328 -23.39 -44.42 31.69
N SER A 329 -22.67 -43.54 32.39
CA SER A 329 -22.15 -43.45 33.78
C SER A 329 -20.72 -44.00 33.93
N ASP A 330 -19.77 -43.11 34.19
CA ASP A 330 -18.46 -43.45 34.75
C ASP A 330 -18.60 -44.12 36.12
N ASP A 331 -17.61 -44.93 36.50
CA ASP A 331 -17.04 -44.81 37.85
C ASP A 331 -15.55 -45.20 37.86
N LEU A 332 -14.80 -44.66 38.82
CA LEU A 332 -13.39 -44.96 39.02
C LEU A 332 -13.22 -46.15 39.96
N THR A 333 -12.04 -46.79 39.95
CA THR A 333 -11.16 -46.82 41.14
C THR A 333 -9.77 -47.41 40.85
N ARG A 334 -8.89 -47.30 41.86
CA ARG A 334 -7.46 -47.67 41.86
C ARG A 334 -7.23 -49.16 42.19
N GLN A 335 -5.94 -49.49 42.30
CA GLN A 335 -5.27 -50.61 42.99
C GLN A 335 -4.65 -51.65 42.03
N ASP A 336 -3.45 -52.19 42.29
CA ASP A 336 -2.35 -51.79 43.19
C ASP A 336 -1.06 -52.51 42.74
N LEU A 337 0.11 -52.05 43.20
CA LEU A 337 1.31 -52.82 43.65
C LEU A 337 2.61 -52.01 43.47
N THR A 338 3.58 -52.30 44.33
CA THR A 338 4.80 -51.50 44.58
C THR A 338 6.04 -52.41 44.70
N PHE A 339 7.18 -51.86 45.16
CA PHE A 339 8.49 -52.51 45.43
C PHE A 339 9.34 -52.80 44.17
N GLU A 340 10.68 -52.68 44.19
CA GLU A 340 11.60 -51.85 45.01
C GLU A 340 12.98 -51.82 44.31
N GLY A 341 13.89 -50.90 44.67
CA GLY A 341 15.27 -50.96 44.17
C GLY A 341 16.04 -49.65 44.25
N GLN A 342 17.10 -49.60 45.06
CA GLN A 342 18.06 -48.50 45.11
C GLN A 342 19.31 -48.84 44.28
N GLY A 343 19.78 -47.90 43.47
CA GLY A 343 21.02 -48.01 42.72
C GLY A 343 21.43 -46.65 42.14
N LYS A 344 22.73 -46.34 42.16
CA LYS A 344 23.30 -45.10 41.63
C LYS A 344 24.24 -45.39 40.48
N ASP A 345 24.42 -44.36 39.64
CA ASP A 345 25.59 -44.11 38.80
C ASP A 345 26.10 -45.28 37.95
N GLU A 346 25.65 -45.35 36.70
CA GLU A 346 26.48 -45.94 35.64
C GLU A 346 26.42 -45.07 34.38
N ASN A 347 27.60 -44.71 33.86
CA ASN A 347 27.73 -44.16 32.52
C ASN A 347 28.03 -45.33 31.59
N ASP A 348 27.27 -45.51 30.51
CA ASP A 348 27.91 -45.89 29.25
C ASP A 348 27.09 -45.45 28.02
N VAL A 349 27.75 -45.38 26.86
CA VAL A 349 27.29 -44.60 25.68
C VAL A 349 27.35 -45.42 24.38
N PRO A 350 26.25 -45.41 23.58
CA PRO A 350 26.34 -45.59 22.12
C PRO A 350 25.96 -44.33 21.31
N ILE A 351 26.37 -44.30 20.02
CA ILE A 351 26.44 -43.13 19.13
C ILE A 351 26.05 -43.55 17.69
N GLN A 352 25.42 -42.74 16.80
CA GLN A 352 25.24 -41.27 16.85
C GLN A 352 23.76 -40.81 16.98
N GLU A 353 22.96 -40.30 16.03
CA GLU A 353 23.09 -40.00 14.58
C GLU A 353 22.90 -38.49 14.28
N MET A 354 23.26 -38.05 13.06
CA MET A 354 22.94 -36.73 12.50
C MET A 354 22.62 -36.89 11.01
N SER A 355 21.53 -36.29 10.52
CA SER A 355 21.20 -36.31 9.08
C SER A 355 22.10 -35.33 8.30
N VAL A 356 22.65 -35.79 7.18
CA VAL A 356 23.40 -34.96 6.22
C VAL A 356 22.63 -34.93 4.90
N PHE A 357 22.38 -33.72 4.37
CA PHE A 357 21.81 -33.54 3.04
C PHE A 357 22.92 -33.23 2.03
N LEU A 358 22.93 -33.96 0.92
CA LEU A 358 23.92 -33.81 -0.15
C LEU A 358 23.18 -33.83 -1.50
N ALA A 359 23.13 -32.68 -2.16
CA ALA A 359 22.39 -32.49 -3.41
C ALA A 359 23.37 -32.24 -4.57
N ILE A 360 23.52 -33.21 -5.45
CA ILE A 360 24.27 -33.07 -6.71
C ILE A 360 23.27 -32.73 -7.82
N ARG A 361 23.52 -31.64 -8.55
CA ARG A 361 22.67 -31.20 -9.66
C ARG A 361 23.45 -31.29 -10.97
N SER A 362 23.00 -32.13 -11.89
CA SER A 362 23.49 -32.16 -13.28
C SER A 362 22.46 -31.51 -14.20
N GLU A 363 22.91 -30.64 -15.12
CA GLU A 363 22.02 -30.00 -16.07
C GLU A 363 21.70 -30.90 -17.28
N LYS A 364 20.56 -31.60 -17.23
CA LYS A 364 19.49 -31.56 -18.27
C LYS A 364 18.41 -32.64 -18.07
N GLN A 365 17.21 -32.29 -18.57
CA GLN A 365 16.02 -33.13 -18.77
C GLN A 365 15.32 -33.65 -17.51
N GLU A 366 14.17 -34.28 -17.74
CA GLU A 366 12.98 -34.22 -16.89
C GLU A 366 12.71 -35.51 -16.08
N ASN A 367 11.78 -35.37 -15.13
CA ASN A 367 11.02 -36.40 -14.44
C ASN A 367 11.71 -37.21 -13.32
N HIS A 368 10.98 -37.26 -12.19
CA HIS A 368 11.13 -38.12 -11.02
C HIS A 368 12.50 -38.19 -10.32
N CYS A 369 12.63 -37.42 -9.22
CA CYS A 369 13.47 -37.80 -8.10
C CYS A 369 12.57 -38.25 -6.93
N ASN A 370 12.55 -39.56 -6.63
CA ASN A 370 11.83 -40.11 -5.49
C ASN A 370 12.69 -40.01 -4.22
N MET A 371 12.35 -39.13 -3.29
CA MET A 371 12.92 -39.19 -1.94
C MET A 371 12.27 -40.31 -1.13
N LYS A 372 12.99 -41.43 -0.98
CA LYS A 372 12.70 -42.42 0.08
C LYS A 372 13.38 -41.99 1.38
N GLN A 373 12.68 -42.11 2.50
CA GLN A 373 13.30 -42.04 3.82
C GLN A 373 14.12 -43.32 4.08
N GLY A 374 15.26 -43.16 4.74
CA GLY A 374 16.11 -44.25 5.21
C GLY A 374 17.10 -43.73 6.27
N LEU A 375 17.31 -44.50 7.33
CA LEU A 375 18.25 -44.22 8.42
C LEU A 375 19.57 -44.97 8.17
N ALA A 376 20.69 -44.29 8.33
CA ALA A 376 22.04 -44.85 8.38
C ALA A 376 23.04 -43.75 8.83
N SER A 377 24.13 -44.04 9.53
CA SER A 377 24.69 -45.37 9.84
C SER A 377 26.10 -45.55 9.27
N ASN A 378 26.97 -44.55 9.45
CA ASN A 378 28.43 -44.63 9.30
C ASN A 378 28.97 -45.46 8.12
N LEU A 379 29.19 -44.83 6.97
CA LEU A 379 30.07 -45.39 5.94
C LEU A 379 30.87 -44.29 5.24
N LEU A 380 32.19 -44.51 5.14
CA LEU A 380 33.03 -43.81 4.17
C LEU A 380 32.68 -44.31 2.77
N MET A 381 32.65 -43.41 1.80
CA MET A 381 32.79 -43.77 0.39
C MET A 381 33.93 -42.96 -0.23
N ASP A 382 34.97 -43.67 -0.65
CA ASP A 382 35.94 -43.18 -1.62
C ASP A 382 35.25 -42.97 -2.97
N VAL A 383 35.52 -41.84 -3.64
CA VAL A 383 34.93 -41.54 -4.95
C VAL A 383 36.00 -41.75 -6.03
N SER A 384 36.25 -43.01 -6.36
CA SER A 384 37.11 -43.39 -7.48
C SER A 384 36.39 -43.22 -8.82
N LEU A 385 36.76 -42.19 -9.59
CA LEU A 385 36.20 -41.89 -10.91
C LEU A 385 36.75 -42.85 -12.00
N PRO A 386 35.89 -43.50 -12.80
CA PRO A 386 36.28 -44.04 -14.10
C PRO A 386 36.43 -42.91 -15.12
N VAL A 387 37.54 -42.92 -15.85
CA VAL A 387 37.79 -42.02 -17.00
C VAL A 387 37.02 -42.53 -18.22
N GLU A 388 36.34 -41.63 -18.96
CA GLU A 388 36.74 -41.20 -20.32
C GLU A 388 35.67 -40.31 -20.99
N GLY A 389 36.10 -39.27 -21.74
CA GLY A 389 35.33 -38.81 -22.91
C GLY A 389 34.36 -37.61 -22.82
N GLN A 390 34.21 -36.88 -21.70
CA GLN A 390 33.57 -35.54 -21.74
C GLN A 390 33.83 -34.68 -20.48
N GLU A 391 34.40 -33.49 -20.66
CA GLU A 391 34.47 -32.49 -19.57
C GLU A 391 33.08 -31.88 -19.31
N ARG A 392 32.70 -31.80 -18.03
CA ARG A 392 31.54 -31.02 -17.54
C ARG A 392 31.87 -30.45 -16.16
N ASP A 393 31.72 -29.14 -15.99
CA ASP A 393 31.92 -28.49 -14.69
C ASP A 393 30.95 -29.04 -13.64
N LEU A 394 31.45 -29.31 -12.43
CA LEU A 394 30.71 -29.99 -11.37
C LEU A 394 30.79 -29.18 -10.08
N GLN A 395 29.77 -28.34 -9.83
CA GLN A 395 29.68 -27.57 -8.59
C GLN A 395 29.19 -28.45 -7.42
N VAL A 396 29.93 -28.40 -6.31
CA VAL A 396 29.53 -29.01 -5.03
C VAL A 396 29.43 -27.90 -3.99
N SER A 397 28.25 -27.74 -3.38
CA SER A 397 27.99 -26.76 -2.32
C SER A 397 27.64 -27.46 -1.02
N ILE A 398 28.38 -27.17 0.05
CA ILE A 398 28.14 -27.74 1.40
C ILE A 398 27.56 -26.64 2.28
N PHE A 399 26.37 -26.88 2.84
CA PHE A 399 25.69 -25.94 3.73
C PHE A 399 25.85 -26.35 5.19
N LEU A 400 26.33 -25.43 6.04
CA LEU A 400 26.41 -25.61 7.49
C LEU A 400 25.82 -24.37 8.19
N GLN A 401 24.65 -24.52 8.81
CA GLN A 401 23.93 -23.44 9.47
C GLN A 401 24.22 -23.42 10.98
N GLY A 402 24.85 -22.35 11.46
CA GLY A 402 25.10 -22.11 12.88
C GLY A 402 23.98 -21.29 13.55
N SER A 403 23.69 -21.57 14.83
CA SER A 403 22.55 -21.02 15.59
C SER A 403 22.62 -19.52 15.97
N LYS A 404 23.42 -18.72 15.25
CA LYS A 404 23.43 -17.24 15.31
C LYS A 404 23.53 -16.58 13.93
N GLY A 405 22.94 -17.20 12.90
CA GLY A 405 22.76 -16.59 11.56
C GLY A 405 24.01 -16.47 10.70
N THR A 406 25.20 -16.79 11.22
CA THR A 406 26.44 -16.76 10.43
C THR A 406 26.53 -17.96 9.50
N VAL A 407 26.16 -17.77 8.23
CA VAL A 407 26.43 -18.73 7.15
C VAL A 407 27.87 -18.58 6.70
N TRP A 408 28.68 -19.63 6.87
CA TRP A 408 30.04 -19.67 6.34
C TRP A 408 30.03 -20.23 4.92
N TRP A 409 30.45 -19.40 3.96
CA TRP A 409 30.68 -19.84 2.58
C TRP A 409 32.10 -20.39 2.44
N TRP A 410 32.23 -21.64 1.99
CA TRP A 410 33.51 -22.20 1.56
C TRP A 410 33.40 -22.65 0.10
N LEU A 411 33.83 -21.76 -0.80
CA LEU A 411 33.85 -21.97 -2.24
C LEU A 411 35.25 -22.40 -2.68
N SER A 412 35.41 -23.67 -3.05
CA SER A 412 36.64 -24.20 -3.66
C SER A 412 36.39 -24.56 -5.13
N ASN A 413 36.28 -23.55 -6.00
CA ASN A 413 36.21 -23.77 -7.45
C ASN A 413 37.59 -24.04 -8.03
N VAL A 414 37.82 -25.27 -8.51
CA VAL A 414 39.03 -25.67 -9.25
C VAL A 414 38.82 -25.49 -10.76
N THR A 415 38.37 -24.32 -11.19
CA THR A 415 38.51 -23.77 -12.55
C THR A 415 38.24 -22.25 -12.50
N GLY A 416 39.04 -21.45 -13.19
CA GLY A 416 38.97 -19.98 -13.09
C GLY A 416 38.29 -19.30 -14.27
N ARG A 417 37.13 -18.67 -14.06
CA ARG A 417 36.53 -17.62 -14.91
C ARG A 417 35.64 -16.69 -14.09
N ASN A 418 35.62 -15.40 -14.42
CA ASN A 418 34.99 -14.35 -13.60
C ASN A 418 33.52 -14.11 -13.98
N LEU A 419 32.64 -14.07 -12.97
CA LEU A 419 31.32 -13.43 -13.02
C LEU A 419 31.07 -12.71 -11.69
N PHE A 420 31.15 -11.38 -11.69
CA PHE A 420 30.84 -10.52 -10.54
C PHE A 420 29.59 -9.69 -10.83
N GLN A 421 28.50 -9.94 -10.09
CA GLN A 421 27.40 -8.99 -9.92
C GLN A 421 27.35 -8.53 -8.46
N TRP A 422 27.33 -7.21 -8.24
CA TRP A 422 27.45 -6.60 -6.91
C TRP A 422 26.10 -6.30 -6.28
N SER A 423 25.56 -7.23 -5.48
CA SER A 423 24.49 -6.92 -4.53
C SER A 423 25.05 -6.15 -3.33
N HIS A 424 24.56 -4.93 -3.12
CA HIS A 424 25.05 -4.06 -2.04
C HIS A 424 24.33 -4.37 -0.72
N SER A 425 24.91 -5.27 0.07
CA SER A 425 24.57 -5.35 1.50
C SER A 425 25.26 -4.21 2.25
N VAL A 426 24.52 -3.50 3.11
CA VAL A 426 25.02 -2.37 3.89
C VAL A 426 25.19 -2.83 5.34
N ASP A 427 26.38 -2.61 5.90
CA ASP A 427 26.71 -2.87 7.31
C ASP A 427 25.71 -2.13 8.25
N PRO A 428 25.07 -2.82 9.22
CA PRO A 428 24.21 -2.18 10.23
C PRO A 428 24.83 -0.96 10.93
N LEU A 429 26.16 -0.92 11.14
CA LEU A 429 26.84 0.25 11.70
C LEU A 429 26.76 1.50 10.79
N THR A 430 26.62 1.30 9.47
CA THR A 430 26.46 2.39 8.49
C THR A 430 25.03 2.91 8.46
N TYR A 431 24.03 2.04 8.69
CA TYR A 431 22.61 2.41 8.71
C TYR A 431 22.29 3.40 9.83
N ASN A 432 22.74 3.11 11.06
CA ASN A 432 22.51 3.97 12.22
C ASN A 432 23.08 5.38 12.02
N LYS A 433 24.28 5.51 11.46
CA LYS A 433 24.94 6.81 11.28
C LYS A 433 24.22 7.73 10.27
N ILE A 434 23.56 7.15 9.26
CA ILE A 434 22.68 7.92 8.35
C ILE A 434 21.55 8.57 9.14
N ILE A 435 20.89 7.81 10.02
CA ILE A 435 19.77 8.27 10.84
C ILE A 435 20.24 9.31 11.87
N GLU A 436 21.37 9.08 12.54
CA GLU A 436 22.02 10.06 13.44
C GLU A 436 22.27 11.40 12.73
N ASN A 437 22.83 11.38 11.52
CA ASN A 437 23.08 12.58 10.73
C ASN A 437 21.78 13.26 10.28
N PHE A 438 20.77 12.50 9.84
CA PHE A 438 19.43 13.04 9.54
C PHE A 438 18.74 13.65 10.78
N LEU A 439 18.97 13.11 11.99
CA LEU A 439 18.54 13.73 13.25
C LEU A 439 19.29 15.06 13.47
N ILE A 440 20.62 15.03 13.49
CA ILE A 440 21.47 16.20 13.77
C ILE A 440 21.14 17.38 12.83
N MET A 441 21.00 17.12 11.53
CA MET A 441 20.65 18.15 10.53
C MET A 441 19.26 18.76 10.77
N ASN A 442 18.29 17.99 11.26
CA ASN A 442 16.94 18.45 11.61
C ASN A 442 16.80 18.94 13.07
N LYS A 443 17.91 19.22 13.76
CA LYS A 443 17.96 19.58 15.20
C LYS A 443 17.38 18.52 16.15
N CYS A 444 17.61 17.25 15.83
CA CYS A 444 17.10 16.08 16.55
C CYS A 444 15.56 15.98 16.63
N SER A 445 14.83 16.69 15.77
CA SER A 445 13.38 16.58 15.63
C SER A 445 13.04 15.29 14.88
N ILE A 446 12.65 14.26 15.61
CA ILE A 446 12.38 12.91 15.08
C ILE A 446 11.32 12.96 13.97
N GLU A 447 10.26 13.76 14.11
CA GLU A 447 9.19 13.88 13.12
C GLU A 447 9.72 14.42 11.79
N ARG A 448 10.44 15.56 11.83
CA ARG A 448 11.07 16.15 10.63
C ARG A 448 12.13 15.24 10.02
N THR A 449 12.80 14.43 10.84
CA THR A 449 13.74 13.43 10.37
C THR A 449 13.02 12.30 9.62
N LYS A 450 11.90 11.78 10.13
CA LYS A 450 11.05 10.83 9.39
C LYS A 450 10.58 11.43 8.06
N GLU A 451 9.88 12.57 8.10
CA GLU A 451 9.43 13.30 6.90
C GLU A 451 10.54 13.48 5.85
N LYS A 452 11.76 13.81 6.30
CA LYS A 452 12.93 14.00 5.44
C LYS A 452 13.52 12.71 4.90
N ILE A 453 13.54 11.62 5.68
CA ILE A 453 14.00 10.30 5.23
C ILE A 453 13.02 9.72 4.21
N ASP A 454 11.72 9.79 4.48
CA ASP A 454 10.66 9.23 3.63
C ASP A 454 10.59 10.00 2.29
N MET A 455 10.68 11.33 2.35
CA MET A 455 10.80 12.20 1.17
C MET A 455 12.12 12.00 0.42
N TYR A 456 13.22 11.69 1.11
CA TYR A 456 14.50 11.34 0.47
C TYR A 456 14.40 10.04 -0.32
N TYR A 457 13.84 8.97 0.26
CA TYR A 457 13.64 7.70 -0.45
C TYR A 457 12.60 7.82 -1.57
N THR A 458 11.51 8.56 -1.35
CA THR A 458 10.45 8.80 -2.35
C THR A 458 10.97 9.56 -3.56
N VAL A 459 11.78 10.60 -3.37
CA VAL A 459 12.37 11.34 -4.51
C VAL A 459 13.48 10.54 -5.19
N ARG A 460 14.22 9.72 -4.43
CA ARG A 460 15.23 8.80 -4.99
C ARG A 460 14.61 7.73 -5.90
N SER A 461 13.42 7.23 -5.57
CA SER A 461 12.69 6.26 -6.41
C SER A 461 11.88 6.89 -7.55
N THR A 462 11.44 8.14 -7.42
CA THR A 462 10.60 8.81 -8.45
C THR A 462 11.36 9.68 -9.44
N LEU A 463 12.61 10.10 -9.15
CA LEU A 463 13.45 10.88 -10.06
C LEU A 463 14.62 10.05 -10.61
N GLU A 464 14.30 8.96 -11.32
CA GLU A 464 15.29 8.11 -11.99
C GLU A 464 16.18 8.89 -12.99
N ASP A 465 15.64 9.94 -13.63
CA ASP A 465 16.42 10.82 -14.53
C ASP A 465 17.63 11.47 -13.83
N ILE A 466 17.51 11.69 -12.52
CA ILE A 466 18.57 12.25 -11.67
C ILE A 466 19.35 11.12 -10.98
N TYR A 467 18.68 10.18 -10.32
CA TYR A 467 19.30 9.19 -9.43
C TYR A 467 19.79 7.91 -10.11
N GLY A 468 19.26 7.55 -11.29
CA GLY A 468 19.51 6.26 -11.97
C GLY A 468 20.93 6.05 -12.52
N SER A 469 21.80 7.07 -12.47
CA SER A 469 23.19 6.97 -12.97
C SER A 469 24.21 7.73 -12.10
N ILE A 470 24.02 7.72 -10.77
CA ILE A 470 24.92 8.46 -9.87
C ILE A 470 26.29 7.80 -9.65
N ASN A 471 26.54 6.55 -10.03
CA ASN A 471 27.81 5.86 -9.73
C ASN A 471 29.05 6.64 -10.25
N PRO A 472 29.96 7.11 -9.38
CA PRO A 472 31.09 7.95 -9.77
C PRO A 472 32.16 7.23 -10.60
N HIS A 473 32.13 5.89 -10.67
CA HIS A 473 33.01 5.09 -11.52
C HIS A 473 32.52 4.97 -12.97
N LEU A 474 31.36 5.55 -13.33
CA LEU A 474 30.90 5.59 -14.72
C LEU A 474 31.78 6.55 -15.53
N PRO A 475 32.19 6.22 -16.78
CA PRO A 475 33.14 7.05 -17.55
C PRO A 475 32.72 8.52 -17.69
N HIS A 476 31.43 8.77 -17.93
CA HIS A 476 30.90 10.14 -18.05
C HIS A 476 30.91 10.91 -16.71
N MET A 477 30.88 10.22 -15.56
CA MET A 477 31.02 10.86 -14.25
C MET A 477 32.49 11.22 -13.98
N GLN A 478 33.42 10.32 -14.30
CA GLN A 478 34.86 10.59 -14.18
C GLN A 478 35.29 11.76 -15.08
N GLU A 479 34.88 11.77 -16.37
CA GLU A 479 35.11 12.88 -17.29
C GLU A 479 34.52 14.20 -16.75
N SER A 480 33.31 14.15 -16.17
CA SER A 480 32.67 15.34 -15.58
C SER A 480 33.46 15.91 -14.40
N MET A 481 33.99 15.04 -13.53
CA MET A 481 34.80 15.42 -12.36
C MET A 481 36.19 15.96 -12.74
N GLU A 482 36.73 15.58 -13.90
CA GLU A 482 37.95 16.20 -14.43
C GLU A 482 37.72 17.60 -15.01
N ILE A 483 36.52 17.89 -15.51
CA ILE A 483 36.17 19.18 -16.14
C ILE A 483 35.72 20.20 -15.08
N PHE A 484 34.89 19.78 -14.13
CA PHE A 484 34.30 20.60 -13.08
C PHE A 484 34.39 19.89 -11.73
N SER A 485 35.06 20.52 -10.76
CA SER A 485 35.33 19.93 -9.45
C SER A 485 34.58 20.66 -8.34
N ILE A 486 34.17 19.90 -7.32
CA ILE A 486 33.58 20.40 -6.07
C ILE A 486 34.30 19.69 -4.91
N VAL A 487 34.89 20.46 -3.99
CA VAL A 487 35.64 19.94 -2.83
C VAL A 487 35.08 20.48 -1.51
N PRO A 488 34.84 19.63 -0.49
CA PRO A 488 34.51 20.07 0.86
C PRO A 488 35.77 20.49 1.63
N HIS A 489 35.75 21.64 2.29
CA HIS A 489 36.84 22.04 3.18
C HIS A 489 36.77 21.29 4.52
N PRO A 490 37.87 20.73 5.07
CA PRO A 490 37.82 19.84 6.23
C PRO A 490 37.55 20.50 7.57
N LYS A 491 37.91 21.78 7.76
CA LYS A 491 37.41 22.56 8.91
C LYS A 491 35.94 22.92 8.71
N LEU A 492 35.15 22.87 9.78
CA LEU A 492 33.81 23.48 9.86
C LEU A 492 33.93 24.96 10.24
N THR A 493 32.91 25.77 9.94
CA THR A 493 32.78 27.12 10.52
C THR A 493 32.47 27.04 12.02
N LYS A 494 32.57 28.16 12.75
CA LYS A 494 32.29 28.22 14.20
C LYS A 494 30.87 27.78 14.57
N GLU A 495 29.93 27.91 13.63
CA GLU A 495 28.52 27.51 13.74
C GLU A 495 28.27 26.09 13.18
N MET A 496 29.34 25.29 13.07
CA MET A 496 29.37 23.89 12.61
C MET A 496 28.84 23.67 11.18
N ASN A 497 29.09 24.61 10.27
CA ASN A 497 28.75 24.44 8.84
C ASN A 497 29.92 23.88 8.04
N ARG A 498 29.64 23.06 7.02
CA ARG A 498 30.64 22.68 6.01
C ARG A 498 30.65 23.73 4.90
N VAL A 499 31.85 24.15 4.48
CA VAL A 499 32.03 24.97 3.27
C VAL A 499 32.46 24.06 2.13
N PHE A 500 31.80 24.17 0.99
CA PHE A 500 32.17 23.54 -0.28
C PHE A 500 32.66 24.59 -1.25
N PHE A 501 33.73 24.30 -1.99
CA PHE A 501 34.25 25.14 -3.06
C PHE A 501 34.09 24.39 -4.39
N SER A 502 33.54 25.03 -5.42
CA SER A 502 33.42 24.47 -6.76
C SER A 502 34.03 25.36 -7.83
N LYS A 503 34.74 24.78 -8.80
CA LYS A 503 35.46 25.49 -9.86
C LYS A 503 35.60 24.65 -11.14
N VAL A 504 35.63 25.30 -12.30
CA VAL A 504 35.99 24.67 -13.58
C VAL A 504 37.50 24.41 -13.62
N ARG A 505 37.91 23.18 -13.96
CA ARG A 505 39.33 22.79 -14.10
C ARG A 505 39.79 22.72 -15.56
N LYS A 506 38.89 22.44 -16.51
CA LYS A 506 39.19 22.33 -17.95
C LYS A 506 38.19 23.14 -18.78
N GLU A 507 38.40 24.46 -18.83
CA GLU A 507 37.49 25.42 -19.49
C GLU A 507 37.19 25.04 -20.96
N ASN A 508 38.20 24.53 -21.66
CA ASN A 508 38.13 24.08 -23.07
C ASN A 508 37.34 22.77 -23.29
N LEU A 509 36.72 22.21 -22.25
CA LEU A 509 35.82 21.05 -22.31
C LEU A 509 34.48 21.32 -21.63
N MET A 510 34.28 22.51 -21.05
CA MET A 510 33.07 22.87 -20.31
C MET A 510 31.81 22.90 -21.20
N ASP A 511 31.97 23.10 -22.51
CA ASP A 511 30.92 23.05 -23.52
C ASP A 511 30.41 21.63 -23.80
N LYS A 512 31.26 20.61 -23.61
CA LYS A 512 30.90 19.19 -23.77
C LYS A 512 30.11 18.66 -22.59
N LEU A 513 30.40 19.18 -21.40
CA LEU A 513 29.78 18.78 -20.14
C LEU A 513 28.25 18.92 -20.18
N GLN A 514 27.55 17.94 -19.60
CA GLN A 514 26.09 17.96 -19.48
C GLN A 514 25.69 18.41 -18.07
N PRO A 515 24.76 19.37 -17.90
CA PRO A 515 24.35 19.84 -16.57
C PRO A 515 23.80 18.75 -15.64
N GLU A 516 23.22 17.68 -16.21
CA GLU A 516 22.75 16.49 -15.49
C GLU A 516 23.88 15.82 -14.70
N ASN A 517 25.08 15.73 -15.27
CA ASN A 517 26.22 15.09 -14.61
C ASN A 517 26.78 15.98 -13.48
N CYS A 518 26.71 17.31 -13.64
CA CYS A 518 27.05 18.25 -12.58
C CYS A 518 26.11 18.08 -11.37
N LEU A 519 24.80 17.94 -11.63
CA LEU A 519 23.80 17.65 -10.61
C LEU A 519 24.02 16.29 -9.95
N ARG A 520 24.34 15.24 -10.71
CA ARG A 520 24.69 13.92 -10.17
C ARG A 520 25.93 13.97 -9.28
N PHE A 521 26.96 14.74 -9.64
CA PHE A 521 28.15 14.89 -8.81
C PHE A 521 27.85 15.61 -7.49
N VAL A 522 27.05 16.69 -7.52
CA VAL A 522 26.52 17.35 -6.32
C VAL A 522 25.76 16.37 -5.41
N ILE A 523 24.92 15.51 -5.99
CA ILE A 523 24.13 14.51 -5.24
C ILE A 523 25.02 13.44 -4.61
N ASN A 524 26.07 12.96 -5.29
CA ASN A 524 27.03 12.03 -4.69
C ASN A 524 27.73 12.60 -3.45
N LEU A 525 28.18 13.86 -3.53
CA LEU A 525 28.82 14.51 -2.38
C LEU A 525 27.87 14.63 -1.19
N GLN A 526 26.57 14.81 -1.43
CA GLN A 526 25.54 14.80 -0.38
C GLN A 526 25.23 13.39 0.14
N GLU A 527 25.16 12.37 -0.73
CA GLU A 527 25.04 10.94 -0.33
C GLU A 527 26.15 10.50 0.62
N ILE A 528 27.39 10.90 0.36
CA ILE A 528 28.55 10.56 1.19
C ILE A 528 28.56 11.40 2.47
N ARG A 529 28.28 12.71 2.37
CA ARG A 529 28.13 13.62 3.52
C ARG A 529 27.11 13.12 4.55
N ILE A 530 25.96 12.63 4.09
CA ILE A 530 24.92 12.01 4.92
C ILE A 530 25.46 10.81 5.74
N ARG A 531 26.42 10.06 5.21
CA ARG A 531 26.97 8.84 5.85
C ARG A 531 28.18 9.13 6.73
N GLU A 532 29.02 10.09 6.35
CA GLU A 532 30.37 10.23 6.91
C GLU A 532 30.58 11.47 7.78
N ASP A 533 29.88 12.58 7.52
CA ASP A 533 30.21 13.91 8.05
C ASP A 533 29.12 14.44 9.00
N VAL A 534 29.49 15.22 10.01
CA VAL A 534 28.60 15.68 11.10
C VAL A 534 28.62 17.21 11.16
N ALA A 535 27.55 17.85 10.68
CA ALA A 535 27.48 19.31 10.54
C ALA A 535 26.04 19.84 10.51
N PHE A 536 25.84 21.10 10.91
CA PHE A 536 24.52 21.74 11.04
C PHE A 536 24.02 22.43 9.76
N GLY A 537 24.72 22.29 8.63
CA GLY A 537 24.34 22.85 7.34
C GLY A 537 25.52 23.15 6.42
N ASP A 538 25.20 23.69 5.24
CA ASP A 538 26.11 23.78 4.10
C ASP A 538 26.23 25.23 3.64
N ILE A 539 27.44 25.63 3.30
CA ILE A 539 27.75 26.87 2.57
C ILE A 539 28.41 26.45 1.26
N LEU A 540 27.83 26.86 0.13
CA LEU A 540 28.37 26.57 -1.19
C LEU A 540 29.06 27.82 -1.74
N VAL A 541 30.31 27.71 -2.19
CA VAL A 541 31.07 28.79 -2.84
C VAL A 541 31.43 28.33 -4.25
N GLY A 542 30.82 28.97 -5.25
CA GLY A 542 31.03 28.65 -6.66
C GLY A 542 31.82 29.73 -7.39
N ASP A 543 33.00 29.36 -7.89
CA ASP A 543 33.74 30.12 -8.90
C ASP A 543 33.17 29.79 -10.28
N TRP A 544 32.50 30.77 -10.90
CA TRP A 544 31.93 30.64 -12.24
C TRP A 544 32.90 31.06 -13.37
N ASN A 545 34.16 31.36 -13.03
CA ASN A 545 35.18 31.54 -14.06
C ASN A 545 35.33 30.24 -14.89
N GLY A 546 35.57 30.38 -16.18
CA GLY A 546 35.59 29.25 -17.13
C GLY A 546 34.22 28.65 -17.50
N VAL A 547 33.10 29.10 -16.90
CA VAL A 547 31.76 28.59 -17.26
C VAL A 547 31.26 29.25 -18.55
N CYS A 548 31.31 28.50 -19.65
CA CYS A 548 30.98 29.00 -20.99
C CYS A 548 29.47 29.20 -21.23
N ALA A 549 29.11 30.17 -22.08
CA ALA A 549 27.72 30.51 -22.41
C ALA A 549 26.93 29.33 -23.03
N SER A 550 27.59 28.46 -23.79
CA SER A 550 26.99 27.26 -24.40
C SER A 550 26.67 26.15 -23.39
N PHE A 551 27.34 26.10 -22.24
CA PHE A 551 26.94 25.24 -21.12
C PHE A 551 25.72 25.83 -20.41
N ILE A 552 25.73 27.14 -20.16
CA ILE A 552 24.65 27.87 -19.48
C ILE A 552 23.31 27.73 -20.22
N THR A 553 23.30 27.74 -21.56
CA THR A 553 22.07 27.55 -22.36
C THR A 553 21.52 26.13 -22.34
N LYS A 554 22.26 25.11 -21.86
CA LYS A 554 21.72 23.76 -21.63
C LYS A 554 20.91 23.65 -20.33
N ILE A 555 21.09 24.57 -19.38
CA ILE A 555 20.47 24.48 -18.05
C ILE A 555 18.97 24.82 -18.16
N SER A 556 18.13 23.79 -18.24
CA SER A 556 16.68 23.99 -18.31
C SER A 556 16.11 24.57 -16.99
N PRO A 557 15.06 25.43 -17.04
CA PRO A 557 14.38 25.90 -15.84
C PRO A 557 13.84 24.76 -14.96
N THR A 558 13.39 23.67 -15.60
CA THR A 558 12.92 22.45 -14.94
C THR A 558 14.02 21.77 -14.14
N MET A 559 15.23 21.63 -14.70
CA MET A 559 16.39 21.13 -13.96
C MET A 559 16.71 22.06 -12.80
N LEU A 560 16.80 23.38 -13.03
CA LEU A 560 17.18 24.33 -11.99
C LEU A 560 16.20 24.28 -10.80
N TYR A 561 14.91 24.11 -11.07
CA TYR A 561 13.87 23.89 -10.06
C TYR A 561 14.01 22.52 -9.36
N LYS A 562 14.22 21.43 -10.11
CA LYS A 562 14.51 20.10 -9.51
C LYS A 562 15.71 20.18 -8.56
N THR A 563 16.81 20.81 -8.98
CA THR A 563 18.03 20.99 -8.17
C THR A 563 17.77 21.81 -6.90
N LEU A 564 17.29 23.04 -7.03
CA LEU A 564 17.29 23.99 -5.90
C LEU A 564 16.09 23.81 -4.97
N VAL A 565 14.95 23.33 -5.47
CA VAL A 565 13.71 23.17 -4.67
C VAL A 565 13.45 21.71 -4.33
N VAL A 566 13.64 20.75 -5.26
CA VAL A 566 13.34 19.34 -4.97
C VAL A 566 14.52 18.65 -4.27
N VAL A 567 15.76 18.83 -4.74
CA VAL A 567 16.93 18.19 -4.13
C VAL A 567 17.38 18.94 -2.87
N TYR A 568 17.58 20.27 -2.93
CA TYR A 568 18.10 21.03 -1.78
C TYR A 568 17.07 21.47 -0.72
N GLU A 569 15.84 21.87 -1.09
CA GLU A 569 14.83 22.27 -0.08
C GLU A 569 14.05 21.07 0.46
N LYS A 570 13.61 20.16 -0.43
CA LYS A 570 12.78 19.01 -0.07
C LYS A 570 13.59 17.79 0.39
N VAL A 571 14.47 17.23 -0.43
CA VAL A 571 15.19 15.97 -0.09
C VAL A 571 16.19 16.16 1.04
N PHE A 572 17.24 16.96 0.86
CA PHE A 572 18.33 16.97 1.83
C PHE A 572 17.99 17.72 3.12
N SER A 573 18.45 17.17 4.25
CA SER A 573 18.22 17.74 5.59
C SER A 573 19.22 18.83 5.95
N ALA A 574 20.39 18.84 5.32
CA ALA A 574 21.41 19.86 5.50
C ALA A 574 20.83 21.24 5.13
N ARG A 575 20.54 22.07 6.15
CA ARG A 575 19.97 23.40 5.92
C ARG A 575 21.01 24.29 5.24
N LEU A 576 20.95 24.34 3.90
CA LEU A 576 21.71 25.27 3.05
C LEU A 576 21.69 26.68 3.66
N LYS A 577 22.82 27.17 4.13
CA LYS A 577 22.95 28.43 4.87
C LYS A 577 23.14 29.59 3.90
N ALA A 578 24.06 29.45 2.97
CA ALA A 578 24.34 30.41 1.91
C ALA A 578 24.87 29.70 0.65
N VAL A 579 24.67 30.35 -0.50
CA VAL A 579 25.34 30.07 -1.77
C VAL A 579 26.01 31.37 -2.20
N TYR A 580 27.33 31.38 -2.35
CA TYR A 580 28.10 32.50 -2.85
C TYR A 580 28.58 32.18 -4.26
N CYS A 581 28.07 32.88 -5.26
CA CYS A 581 28.55 32.79 -6.63
C CYS A 581 29.46 33.98 -6.93
N ILE A 582 30.72 33.71 -7.27
CA ILE A 582 31.69 34.71 -7.74
C ILE A 582 31.92 34.54 -9.24
N ASN A 583 32.46 35.57 -9.91
CA ASN A 583 32.89 35.53 -11.31
C ASN A 583 31.78 35.11 -12.31
N MET A 584 30.51 35.37 -11.99
CA MET A 584 29.38 34.98 -12.85
C MET A 584 29.33 35.80 -14.15
N HIS A 585 29.26 35.10 -15.29
CA HIS A 585 28.98 35.73 -16.58
C HIS A 585 27.63 36.50 -16.57
N PRO A 586 27.49 37.68 -17.20
CA PRO A 586 26.27 38.50 -17.09
C PRO A 586 24.96 37.84 -17.54
N ILE A 587 25.02 36.83 -18.41
CA ILE A 587 23.85 36.02 -18.79
C ILE A 587 23.40 35.14 -17.60
N SER A 588 24.35 34.51 -16.91
CA SER A 588 24.10 33.67 -15.72
C SER A 588 23.49 34.48 -14.57
N ILE A 589 23.92 35.73 -14.41
CA ILE A 589 23.35 36.65 -13.40
C ILE A 589 21.86 36.86 -13.68
N LYS A 590 21.49 37.23 -14.91
CA LYS A 590 20.08 37.44 -15.31
C LYS A 590 19.22 36.17 -15.16
N ILE A 591 19.78 35.00 -15.48
CA ILE A 591 19.10 33.71 -15.28
C ILE A 591 18.88 33.45 -13.78
N MET A 592 19.88 33.71 -12.92
CA MET A 592 19.76 33.55 -11.48
C MET A 592 18.79 34.56 -10.84
N GLU A 593 18.73 35.79 -11.34
CA GLU A 593 17.75 36.81 -10.94
C GLU A 593 16.31 36.42 -11.29
N LEU A 594 16.10 35.83 -12.48
CA LEU A 594 14.80 35.29 -12.87
C LEU A 594 14.43 34.07 -12.00
N ALA A 595 15.39 33.17 -11.76
CA ALA A 595 15.20 32.00 -10.91
C ALA A 595 14.83 32.37 -9.47
N LYS A 596 15.45 33.41 -8.90
CA LYS A 596 15.12 33.93 -7.56
C LYS A 596 13.64 34.37 -7.44
N LYS A 597 12.99 34.79 -8.52
CA LYS A 597 11.56 35.21 -8.52
C LYS A 597 10.58 34.04 -8.44
N ILE A 598 10.98 32.83 -8.83
CA ILE A 598 10.15 31.61 -8.75
C ILE A 598 10.47 30.73 -7.51
N MET A 599 11.44 31.15 -6.70
CA MET A 599 11.78 30.49 -5.43
C MET A 599 11.01 31.12 -4.26
N LYS A 600 10.85 30.37 -3.17
CA LYS A 600 10.39 30.94 -1.90
C LYS A 600 11.38 32.05 -1.45
N PRO A 601 10.92 33.22 -0.94
CA PRO A 601 11.81 34.31 -0.54
C PRO A 601 12.93 33.88 0.43
N LYS A 602 12.62 32.96 1.34
CA LYS A 602 13.53 32.38 2.34
C LYS A 602 14.64 31.48 1.76
N LEU A 603 14.56 31.11 0.48
CA LEU A 603 15.61 30.43 -0.28
C LEU A 603 16.39 31.42 -1.17
N ALA A 604 15.66 32.27 -1.92
CA ALA A 604 16.26 33.31 -2.75
C ALA A 604 17.20 34.25 -1.98
N ALA A 605 16.86 34.58 -0.73
CA ALA A 605 17.66 35.42 0.17
C ALA A 605 18.96 34.77 0.69
N ARG A 606 19.21 33.48 0.39
CA ARG A 606 20.48 32.78 0.72
C ARG A 606 21.42 32.66 -0.47
N ILE A 607 21.04 33.17 -1.65
CA ILE A 607 21.84 33.12 -2.86
C ILE A 607 22.45 34.50 -3.09
N HIS A 608 23.75 34.61 -2.87
CA HIS A 608 24.54 35.83 -2.97
C HIS A 608 25.36 35.77 -4.27
N ILE A 609 25.32 36.84 -5.06
CA ILE A 609 26.16 37.01 -6.25
C ILE A 609 27.14 38.12 -5.87
N LEU A 610 28.43 37.80 -5.79
CA LEU A 610 29.48 38.75 -5.43
C LEU A 610 30.28 39.14 -6.68
N PRO A 611 30.75 40.39 -6.81
CA PRO A 611 31.46 40.87 -7.99
C PRO A 611 32.91 40.36 -8.09
N ASN A 612 33.50 39.87 -6.99
CA ASN A 612 34.89 39.40 -6.93
C ASN A 612 35.10 38.37 -5.80
N ALA A 613 36.28 37.76 -5.73
CA ALA A 613 36.64 36.78 -4.71
C ALA A 613 36.97 37.40 -3.33
N GLU A 614 37.49 38.63 -3.27
CA GLU A 614 37.93 39.27 -2.02
C GLU A 614 36.77 39.50 -1.04
N GLU A 615 35.55 39.74 -1.55
CA GLU A 615 34.34 39.85 -0.71
C GLU A 615 33.97 38.56 0.03
N LEU A 616 34.47 37.38 -0.39
CA LEU A 616 34.29 36.14 0.36
C LEU A 616 34.91 36.21 1.77
N LYS A 617 35.93 37.05 2.00
CA LYS A 617 36.57 37.25 3.31
C LYS A 617 35.62 37.86 4.35
N GLN A 618 34.52 38.49 3.92
CA GLN A 618 33.47 39.02 4.79
C GLN A 618 32.43 37.96 5.19
N HIS A 619 32.53 36.75 4.63
CA HIS A 619 31.50 35.71 4.71
C HIS A 619 32.04 34.31 5.09
N ILE A 620 33.28 34.02 4.73
CA ILE A 620 34.00 32.78 5.00
C ILE A 620 35.23 33.11 5.86
N PRO A 621 35.49 32.39 6.98
CA PRO A 621 36.69 32.59 7.78
C PRO A 621 37.97 32.43 6.94
N GLU A 622 38.94 33.31 7.15
CA GLU A 622 40.18 33.36 6.38
C GLU A 622 40.96 32.03 6.42
N ASP A 623 40.90 31.29 7.53
CA ASP A 623 41.57 30.00 7.73
C ASP A 623 40.80 28.80 7.12
N ILE A 624 39.63 29.05 6.53
CA ILE A 624 38.77 28.10 5.79
C ILE A 624 38.73 28.45 4.30
N LEU A 625 38.94 29.72 3.96
CA LEU A 625 38.98 30.23 2.60
C LEU A 625 40.30 29.81 1.91
N PRO A 626 40.26 29.14 0.74
CA PRO A 626 41.45 28.78 -0.03
C PRO A 626 42.32 29.98 -0.44
N LYS A 627 43.60 29.69 -0.66
CA LYS A 627 44.65 30.66 -1.02
C LYS A 627 44.32 31.41 -2.32
N GLU A 628 43.68 30.71 -3.26
CA GLU A 628 43.23 31.23 -4.56
C GLU A 628 42.06 32.21 -4.47
N PHE A 629 41.34 32.22 -3.34
CA PHE A 629 40.34 33.23 -3.00
C PHE A 629 40.87 34.22 -1.94
N GLY A 630 42.19 34.27 -1.77
CA GLY A 630 42.91 35.22 -0.92
C GLY A 630 42.92 34.89 0.57
N GLY A 631 42.56 33.67 0.98
CA GLY A 631 42.61 33.22 2.37
C GLY A 631 43.92 32.52 2.77
N THR A 632 43.94 31.99 3.99
CA THR A 632 45.06 31.25 4.60
C THR A 632 44.75 29.74 4.79
N GLY A 633 43.61 29.26 4.30
CA GLY A 633 43.25 27.84 4.27
C GLY A 633 44.11 27.02 3.29
N SER A 634 43.76 25.73 3.11
CA SER A 634 44.38 24.88 2.08
C SER A 634 44.03 25.36 0.67
N SER A 635 44.93 25.17 -0.28
CA SER A 635 44.64 25.44 -1.70
C SER A 635 43.57 24.49 -2.26
N PHE A 636 42.94 24.84 -3.38
CA PHE A 636 41.94 24.00 -4.03
C PHE A 636 42.53 22.64 -4.46
N ASP A 637 43.77 22.61 -4.94
CA ASP A 637 44.44 21.34 -5.28
C ASP A 637 44.89 20.56 -4.02
N GLU A 638 45.30 21.22 -2.92
CA GLU A 638 45.56 20.56 -1.62
C GLU A 638 44.31 19.90 -1.01
N LEU A 639 43.13 20.44 -1.32
CA LEU A 639 41.82 19.89 -0.96
C LEU A 639 41.36 18.78 -1.92
N HIS A 640 41.96 18.67 -3.10
CA HIS A 640 41.63 17.69 -4.14
C HIS A 640 42.54 16.45 -4.12
N ASP A 641 43.68 16.50 -3.39
CA ASP A 641 44.64 15.40 -3.26
C ASP A 641 44.04 14.19 -2.51
N PRO A 642 43.82 13.03 -3.15
CA PRO A 642 43.21 11.85 -2.54
C PRO A 642 44.10 11.17 -1.47
N THR A 643 45.38 11.53 -1.36
CA THR A 643 46.28 11.02 -0.31
C THR A 643 46.14 11.78 1.01
N ASN A 644 45.57 12.99 0.96
CA ASN A 644 45.35 13.83 2.12
C ASN A 644 44.28 13.18 3.03
N LYS A 645 44.52 13.11 4.35
CA LYS A 645 43.63 12.39 5.30
C LYS A 645 42.19 12.93 5.36
N CYS A 646 41.95 14.08 4.75
CA CYS A 646 40.66 14.75 4.65
C CYS A 646 39.94 14.56 3.29
N ALA A 647 40.52 13.81 2.34
CA ALA A 647 39.94 13.55 1.03
C ALA A 647 39.17 12.21 0.82
N PRO A 648 38.78 11.41 1.85
CA PRO A 648 38.10 10.13 1.58
C PRO A 648 36.72 10.30 0.94
N LEU A 649 36.10 11.49 1.09
CA LEU A 649 34.78 11.85 0.56
C LEU A 649 34.67 11.80 -0.98
N VAL A 650 35.78 11.61 -1.71
CA VAL A 650 35.79 11.42 -3.18
C VAL A 650 36.63 10.22 -3.63
N GLY A 651 37.73 9.90 -2.92
CA GLY A 651 38.63 8.79 -3.28
C GLY A 651 38.45 7.48 -2.51
N GLY A 652 37.59 7.43 -1.48
CA GLY A 652 37.69 6.45 -0.38
C GLY A 652 37.27 5.00 -0.63
N ILE A 653 36.66 4.67 -1.78
CA ILE A 653 35.91 3.42 -1.99
C ILE A 653 36.77 2.13 -1.90
N SER A 654 38.08 2.20 -2.14
CA SER A 654 38.93 1.00 -2.30
C SER A 654 39.78 0.55 -1.09
N VAL A 655 39.87 1.33 0.01
CA VAL A 655 40.87 1.05 1.08
C VAL A 655 40.29 0.89 2.49
N HIS A 656 39.28 1.68 2.87
CA HIS A 656 38.85 1.74 4.30
C HIS A 656 38.02 0.54 4.79
N TYR A 657 37.50 -0.31 3.89
CA TYR A 657 36.72 -1.49 4.27
C TYR A 657 37.56 -2.66 4.82
N VAL A 658 38.83 -2.77 4.43
CA VAL A 658 39.69 -3.91 4.77
C VAL A 658 40.29 -3.79 6.17
N THR A 659 40.65 -2.58 6.60
CA THR A 659 41.43 -2.36 7.84
C THR A 659 40.61 -2.34 9.13
N ARG A 660 39.29 -2.07 9.08
CA ARG A 660 38.45 -2.05 10.30
C ARG A 660 38.13 -3.44 10.86
N GLN A 661 38.09 -4.49 10.05
CA GLN A 661 37.85 -5.85 10.56
C GLN A 661 39.00 -6.34 11.46
N ALA A 662 40.25 -5.99 11.16
CA ALA A 662 41.41 -6.38 11.97
C ALA A 662 41.33 -5.84 13.41
N VAL A 663 40.90 -4.58 13.59
CA VAL A 663 40.85 -3.93 14.91
C VAL A 663 39.67 -4.44 15.76
N LEU A 664 38.58 -4.89 15.14
CA LEU A 664 37.43 -5.43 15.88
C LEU A 664 37.74 -6.78 16.57
N VAL A 665 38.60 -7.60 15.97
CA VAL A 665 38.98 -8.93 16.52
C VAL A 665 39.68 -8.78 17.88
N ASP A 666 40.65 -7.86 17.99
CA ASP A 666 41.36 -7.61 19.25
C ASP A 666 40.45 -7.00 20.33
N LEU A 667 39.55 -6.08 19.95
CA LEU A 667 38.61 -5.46 20.89
C LEU A 667 37.59 -6.46 21.45
N VAL A 668 37.05 -7.36 20.63
CA VAL A 668 36.11 -8.41 21.08
C VAL A 668 36.83 -9.43 21.97
N SER A 669 38.04 -9.85 21.61
CA SER A 669 38.85 -10.81 22.37
C SER A 669 39.12 -10.34 23.82
N ASN A 670 39.55 -9.08 23.98
CA ASN A 670 39.83 -8.50 25.29
C ASN A 670 38.55 -8.31 26.13
N ARG A 671 37.43 -7.88 25.52
CA ARG A 671 36.17 -7.64 26.25
C ARG A 671 35.52 -8.93 26.77
N PHE A 672 35.60 -10.03 25.99
CA PHE A 672 35.12 -11.35 26.42
C PHE A 672 35.90 -11.88 27.63
N THR A 673 37.21 -11.60 27.68
CA THR A 673 38.10 -12.00 28.79
C THR A 673 37.75 -11.26 30.09
N SER A 674 37.32 -9.99 30.01
CA SER A 674 36.87 -9.22 31.19
C SER A 674 35.64 -9.84 31.85
N MET A 675 34.59 -10.12 31.05
CA MET A 675 33.31 -10.64 31.55
C MET A 675 33.44 -12.03 32.19
N PHE A 676 34.37 -12.86 31.71
CA PHE A 676 34.61 -14.19 32.28
C PHE A 676 35.23 -14.14 33.69
N ASN A 677 36.09 -13.14 33.95
CA ASN A 677 36.70 -12.96 35.27
C ASN A 677 35.69 -12.41 36.29
N GLU A 678 34.79 -11.51 35.88
CA GLU A 678 33.74 -10.97 36.75
C GLU A 678 32.74 -12.05 37.19
N ALA A 679 32.34 -12.95 36.27
CA ALA A 679 31.46 -14.07 36.60
C ALA A 679 32.07 -15.05 37.62
N ALA A 680 33.38 -15.34 37.51
CA ALA A 680 34.08 -16.32 38.35
C ALA A 680 34.18 -15.92 39.85
N ILE A 681 34.00 -14.64 40.17
CA ILE A 681 34.07 -14.10 41.54
C ILE A 681 32.78 -14.38 42.34
N SER A 682 31.67 -14.72 41.66
CA SER A 682 30.34 -14.87 42.27
C SER A 682 30.04 -16.23 42.93
N LEU A 683 30.92 -17.24 42.79
CA LEU A 683 30.65 -18.62 43.22
C LEU A 683 31.22 -18.96 44.61
N PRO A 684 30.52 -19.78 45.44
CA PRO A 684 31.04 -20.21 46.74
C PRO A 684 32.34 -21.02 46.65
N ARG A 685 33.26 -20.80 47.60
CA ARG A 685 34.64 -21.36 47.66
C ARG A 685 34.80 -22.89 47.50
N ARG A 686 33.73 -23.69 47.59
CA ARG A 686 33.79 -25.15 47.38
C ARG A 686 33.61 -25.59 45.91
N GLN A 687 33.37 -24.67 44.99
CA GLN A 687 33.20 -24.94 43.55
C GLN A 687 34.18 -24.16 42.64
N GLN A 688 35.25 -23.58 43.19
CA GLN A 688 36.33 -23.00 42.40
C GLN A 688 37.34 -24.10 42.01
N PRO A 689 37.48 -24.47 40.72
CA PRO A 689 38.54 -25.37 40.28
C PRO A 689 39.92 -24.68 40.37
N GLU A 690 40.99 -25.47 40.49
CA GLU A 690 42.35 -24.93 40.62
C GLU A 690 42.76 -24.10 39.39
N VAL A 691 43.27 -22.89 39.64
CA VAL A 691 43.67 -21.94 38.61
C VAL A 691 45.04 -22.33 38.03
N ILE A 692 45.04 -23.17 37.00
CA ILE A 692 46.23 -23.41 36.16
C ILE A 692 46.54 -22.12 35.37
N PRO A 693 47.74 -21.52 35.50
CA PRO A 693 48.05 -20.27 34.81
C PRO A 693 47.95 -20.35 33.28
N VAL A 694 47.38 -19.29 32.69
CA VAL A 694 46.96 -19.17 31.26
C VAL A 694 48.05 -19.54 30.24
N VAL A 695 49.34 -19.44 30.62
CA VAL A 695 50.49 -19.75 29.75
C VAL A 695 50.48 -21.20 29.23
N GLN A 696 49.99 -22.18 30.01
CA GLN A 696 49.89 -23.57 29.52
C GLN A 696 48.61 -23.83 28.70
N PHE A 697 47.55 -23.03 28.86
CA PHE A 697 46.25 -23.29 28.23
C PHE A 697 46.27 -23.08 26.71
N LYS A 698 47.12 -22.16 26.22
CA LYS A 698 47.34 -21.93 24.77
C LYS A 698 47.82 -23.19 24.02
N ASN A 699 48.50 -24.12 24.70
CA ASN A 699 49.15 -25.27 24.06
C ASN A 699 48.34 -26.58 24.12
N LYS A 700 47.11 -26.58 24.67
CA LYS A 700 46.24 -27.78 24.73
C LYS A 700 44.97 -27.74 23.89
N ILE A 701 44.53 -26.58 23.39
CA ILE A 701 43.39 -26.48 22.44
C ILE A 701 43.90 -26.60 21.00
N GLN A 702 44.51 -27.75 20.66
CA GLN A 702 44.74 -28.19 19.28
C GLN A 702 43.88 -29.40 18.88
N SER A 703 43.25 -30.10 19.83
CA SER A 703 42.28 -31.16 19.49
C SER A 703 40.87 -30.57 19.25
N HIS A 704 40.25 -30.98 18.14
CA HIS A 704 38.90 -30.53 17.76
C HIS A 704 37.78 -30.99 18.71
N GLN A 705 38.04 -32.00 19.54
CA GLN A 705 37.03 -32.69 20.35
C GLN A 705 36.48 -31.82 21.50
N LEU A 706 37.34 -31.15 22.28
CA LEU A 706 36.91 -30.40 23.48
C LEU A 706 35.98 -29.22 23.16
N LYS A 707 36.16 -28.56 22.00
CA LYS A 707 35.23 -27.52 21.53
C LYS A 707 33.83 -28.08 21.20
N ARG A 708 33.75 -29.35 20.76
CA ARG A 708 32.49 -29.96 20.33
C ARG A 708 31.57 -30.26 21.52
N SER A 709 32.11 -30.87 22.58
CA SER A 709 31.31 -31.24 23.77
C SER A 709 30.65 -30.04 24.45
N PHE A 710 31.39 -28.94 24.66
CA PHE A 710 30.85 -27.76 25.35
C PHE A 710 29.72 -27.07 24.57
N LEU A 711 29.80 -27.06 23.23
CA LEU A 711 28.73 -26.55 22.36
C LEU A 711 27.49 -27.46 22.31
N ILE A 712 27.66 -28.77 22.46
CA ILE A 712 26.56 -29.73 22.49
C ILE A 712 25.74 -29.56 23.78
N THR A 713 26.39 -29.48 24.94
CA THR A 713 25.72 -29.31 26.23
C THR A 713 24.85 -28.04 26.27
N LEU A 714 25.37 -26.91 25.76
CA LEU A 714 24.65 -25.64 25.81
C LEU A 714 23.41 -25.61 24.89
N ASN A 715 23.49 -26.20 23.69
CA ASN A 715 22.35 -26.27 22.77
C ASN A 715 21.21 -27.14 23.34
N LEU A 716 21.53 -28.27 23.99
CA LEU A 716 20.54 -29.18 24.55
C LEU A 716 19.71 -28.59 25.71
N SER A 717 20.25 -27.59 26.42
CA SER A 717 19.49 -26.81 27.41
C SER A 717 18.52 -25.79 26.80
N VAL A 718 18.86 -25.19 25.64
CA VAL A 718 18.03 -24.15 25.00
C VAL A 718 16.89 -24.77 24.17
N LEU A 719 17.13 -25.91 23.52
CA LEU A 719 16.17 -26.59 22.63
C LEU A 719 14.98 -27.28 23.33
N LYS A 720 14.75 -27.04 24.63
CA LYS A 720 13.64 -27.65 25.40
C LYS A 720 12.42 -26.74 25.60
N MET A 721 12.48 -25.46 25.24
CA MET A 721 11.30 -24.59 25.26
C MET A 721 10.54 -24.71 23.94
N LYS A 722 9.40 -25.41 23.96
CA LYS A 722 8.35 -25.19 22.95
C LYS A 722 7.81 -23.77 23.13
N PRO A 723 7.52 -23.01 22.05
CA PRO A 723 6.76 -21.77 22.20
C PRO A 723 5.39 -22.07 22.81
N GLN A 724 4.98 -21.25 23.77
CA GLN A 724 3.63 -21.26 24.32
C GLN A 724 2.68 -20.69 23.25
N GLN A 725 1.50 -21.28 23.04
CA GLN A 725 0.52 -20.77 22.06
C GLN A 725 -0.03 -19.41 22.52
N PHE A 726 -0.32 -18.52 21.58
CA PHE A 726 -0.90 -17.20 21.85
C PHE A 726 -2.33 -17.30 22.39
N VAL A 727 -3.09 -18.30 21.94
CA VAL A 727 -4.44 -18.64 22.43
C VAL A 727 -4.54 -20.17 22.57
N LYS A 728 -5.20 -20.65 23.63
CA LYS A 728 -5.59 -22.05 23.76
C LYS A 728 -6.89 -22.27 22.97
N ILE A 729 -6.83 -23.10 21.93
CA ILE A 729 -7.98 -23.52 21.13
C ILE A 729 -8.50 -24.85 21.71
N ASP A 730 -9.81 -25.02 21.81
CA ASP A 730 -10.42 -26.35 22.05
C ASP A 730 -10.33 -27.17 20.75
N ASP A 731 -9.77 -28.38 20.80
CA ASP A 731 -9.61 -29.27 19.65
C ASP A 731 -10.96 -29.54 18.92
N ASN A 732 -12.08 -29.47 19.63
CA ASN A 732 -13.43 -29.69 19.09
C ASN A 732 -14.01 -28.48 18.34
N ILE A 733 -13.40 -27.29 18.46
CA ILE A 733 -14.02 -26.03 18.02
C ILE A 733 -14.18 -25.95 16.50
N ILE A 734 -13.26 -26.53 15.73
CA ILE A 734 -13.31 -26.53 14.26
C ILE A 734 -14.52 -27.34 13.79
N GLY A 735 -14.77 -28.51 14.41
CA GLY A 735 -15.95 -29.31 14.16
C GLY A 735 -17.26 -28.60 14.57
N PHE A 736 -17.26 -27.86 15.67
CA PHE A 736 -18.41 -27.05 16.09
C PHE A 736 -18.71 -25.92 15.08
N VAL A 737 -17.69 -25.17 14.67
CA VAL A 737 -17.83 -24.09 13.67
C VAL A 737 -18.20 -24.61 12.28
N ALA A 738 -17.68 -25.77 11.87
CA ALA A 738 -18.10 -26.41 10.63
C ALA A 738 -19.61 -26.74 10.65
N ARG A 739 -20.12 -27.30 11.77
CA ARG A 739 -21.55 -27.58 11.95
C ARG A 739 -22.41 -26.31 11.91
N MET A 740 -21.94 -25.18 12.46
CA MET A 740 -22.62 -23.88 12.38
C MET A 740 -22.82 -23.33 10.95
N TYR A 741 -22.05 -23.82 9.97
CA TYR A 741 -22.19 -23.45 8.55
C TYR A 741 -22.61 -24.63 7.67
N GLU A 742 -23.26 -25.65 8.24
CA GLU A 742 -23.73 -26.87 7.54
C GLU A 742 -22.60 -27.58 6.76
N ARG A 743 -21.37 -27.49 7.28
CA ARG A 743 -20.17 -28.13 6.74
C ARG A 743 -19.74 -29.32 7.59
N THR A 744 -18.94 -30.19 6.98
CA THR A 744 -18.13 -31.20 7.68
C THR A 744 -16.68 -30.74 7.71
N GLU A 745 -15.88 -31.23 8.65
CA GLU A 745 -14.43 -30.95 8.68
C GLU A 745 -13.75 -31.35 7.36
N LYS A 746 -14.17 -32.48 6.76
CA LYS A 746 -13.67 -32.91 5.44
C LYS A 746 -14.01 -31.91 4.33
N SER A 747 -15.24 -31.40 4.26
CA SER A 747 -15.61 -30.40 3.25
C SER A 747 -15.02 -29.01 3.50
N LEU A 748 -14.68 -28.68 4.76
CA LEU A 748 -13.89 -27.50 5.10
C LEU A 748 -12.46 -27.63 4.57
N ILE A 749 -11.78 -28.77 4.80
CA ILE A 749 -10.43 -29.05 4.27
C ILE A 749 -10.42 -29.03 2.74
N GLU A 750 -11.43 -29.62 2.10
CA GLU A 750 -11.58 -29.56 0.63
C GLU A 750 -11.79 -28.12 0.11
N ASP A 751 -12.54 -27.28 0.80
CA ASP A 751 -12.73 -25.87 0.41
C ASP A 751 -11.46 -25.02 0.67
N VAL A 752 -10.69 -25.30 1.72
CA VAL A 752 -9.38 -24.69 1.99
C VAL A 752 -8.37 -25.06 0.90
N GLN A 753 -8.33 -26.33 0.46
CA GLN A 753 -7.45 -26.73 -0.65
C GLN A 753 -7.83 -26.01 -1.95
N LYS A 754 -9.13 -25.87 -2.29
CA LYS A 754 -9.59 -25.12 -3.48
C LYS A 754 -9.16 -23.65 -3.44
N LEU A 755 -9.13 -23.02 -2.26
CA LEU A 755 -8.60 -21.67 -2.07
C LEU A 755 -7.09 -21.62 -2.29
N LYS A 756 -6.34 -22.57 -1.73
CA LYS A 756 -4.88 -22.69 -1.89
C LYS A 756 -4.45 -22.94 -3.34
N ASP A 757 -5.21 -23.76 -4.07
CA ASP A 757 -5.02 -24.01 -5.50
C ASP A 757 -5.35 -22.76 -6.33
N TRP A 758 -6.44 -22.05 -5.99
CA TRP A 758 -6.74 -20.76 -6.61
C TRP A 758 -5.62 -19.73 -6.36
N MET A 759 -5.07 -19.62 -5.14
CA MET A 759 -3.98 -18.67 -4.84
C MET A 759 -2.75 -18.91 -5.72
N GLN A 760 -2.40 -20.17 -6.02
CA GLN A 760 -1.29 -20.51 -6.92
C GLN A 760 -1.49 -20.01 -8.36
N THR A 761 -2.73 -19.72 -8.77
CA THR A 761 -3.04 -19.14 -10.10
C THR A 761 -2.93 -17.61 -10.14
N GLN A 762 -2.67 -16.94 -9.01
CA GLN A 762 -2.65 -15.48 -8.90
C GLN A 762 -1.19 -14.96 -8.85
N PRO A 763 -0.64 -14.43 -9.97
CA PRO A 763 0.79 -14.11 -10.08
C PRO A 763 1.21 -12.83 -9.31
N HIS A 764 0.27 -12.12 -8.70
CA HIS A 764 0.50 -10.89 -7.93
C HIS A 764 0.58 -11.10 -6.41
N PHE A 765 0.33 -12.32 -5.91
CA PHE A 765 0.49 -12.62 -4.49
C PHE A 765 1.98 -12.88 -4.16
N PRO A 766 2.54 -12.27 -3.10
CA PRO A 766 3.94 -12.44 -2.72
C PRO A 766 4.22 -13.80 -2.05
N GLU A 767 3.21 -14.40 -1.42
CA GLU A 767 3.27 -15.72 -0.80
C GLU A 767 1.92 -16.45 -0.90
N ILE A 768 1.95 -17.78 -0.81
CA ILE A 768 0.75 -18.59 -0.56
C ILE A 768 0.61 -18.72 0.95
N LEU A 769 -0.57 -18.37 1.49
CA LEU A 769 -0.84 -18.46 2.93
C LEU A 769 -0.80 -19.92 3.42
N ASP A 770 -0.49 -20.11 4.71
CA ASP A 770 -0.63 -21.41 5.35
C ASP A 770 -2.11 -21.82 5.51
N ASP A 771 -2.34 -23.12 5.64
CA ASP A 771 -3.68 -23.71 5.64
C ASP A 771 -4.58 -23.16 6.76
N LYS A 772 -4.00 -22.81 7.92
CA LYS A 772 -4.77 -22.30 9.05
C LYS A 772 -5.16 -20.84 8.85
N ARG A 773 -4.31 -20.02 8.24
CA ARG A 773 -4.65 -18.66 7.79
C ARG A 773 -5.74 -18.67 6.71
N ILE A 774 -5.67 -19.61 5.75
CA ILE A 774 -6.72 -19.77 4.72
C ILE A 774 -8.05 -20.23 5.35
N GLU A 775 -8.02 -21.21 6.26
CA GLU A 775 -9.19 -21.67 7.01
C GLU A 775 -9.84 -20.52 7.78
N ASN A 776 -9.07 -19.77 8.57
CA ASN A 776 -9.58 -18.67 9.37
C ASN A 776 -10.16 -17.53 8.51
N PHE A 777 -9.54 -17.18 7.36
CA PHE A 777 -10.14 -16.26 6.40
C PHE A 777 -11.49 -16.77 5.88
N PHE A 778 -11.61 -18.07 5.59
CA PHE A 778 -12.84 -18.69 5.10
C PHE A 778 -13.95 -18.69 6.17
N LEU A 779 -13.62 -19.01 7.42
CA LEU A 779 -14.56 -18.98 8.56
C LEU A 779 -15.05 -17.56 8.88
N LEU A 780 -14.15 -16.57 8.91
CA LEU A 780 -14.50 -15.15 9.09
C LEU A 780 -15.42 -14.66 7.96
N ASN A 781 -15.24 -15.16 6.73
CA ASN A 781 -16.09 -14.90 5.58
C ASN A 781 -17.32 -15.82 5.45
N LYS A 782 -17.73 -16.53 6.52
CA LYS A 782 -18.91 -17.41 6.58
C LYS A 782 -18.88 -18.55 5.55
N CYS A 783 -17.73 -19.18 5.36
CA CYS A 783 -17.49 -20.24 4.38
C CYS A 783 -17.84 -19.84 2.93
N SER A 784 -17.73 -18.55 2.61
CA SER A 784 -18.06 -18.02 1.28
C SER A 784 -16.79 -17.88 0.43
N MET A 785 -16.65 -18.79 -0.55
CA MET A 785 -15.50 -18.89 -1.47
C MET A 785 -15.11 -17.52 -2.07
N GLU A 786 -16.05 -16.82 -2.71
CA GLU A 786 -15.75 -15.56 -3.41
C GLU A 786 -15.42 -14.39 -2.46
N LYS A 787 -16.04 -14.32 -1.28
CA LYS A 787 -15.69 -13.31 -0.26
C LYS A 787 -14.31 -13.56 0.33
N THR A 788 -13.96 -14.83 0.50
CA THR A 788 -12.64 -15.25 1.01
C THR A 788 -11.54 -14.90 0.01
N LYS A 789 -11.75 -15.13 -1.29
CA LYS A 789 -10.86 -14.67 -2.36
C LYS A 789 -10.66 -13.16 -2.33
N GLN A 790 -11.75 -12.39 -2.16
CA GLN A 790 -11.70 -10.92 -2.07
C GLN A 790 -10.96 -10.43 -0.82
N ALA A 791 -11.14 -11.08 0.33
CA ALA A 791 -10.41 -10.76 1.57
C ALA A 791 -8.91 -11.05 1.47
N ILE A 792 -8.52 -12.20 0.88
CA ILE A 792 -7.12 -12.57 0.64
C ILE A 792 -6.45 -11.65 -0.38
N ASP A 793 -7.15 -11.26 -1.45
CA ASP A 793 -6.62 -10.28 -2.41
C ASP A 793 -6.45 -8.89 -1.77
N MET A 794 -7.45 -8.45 -1.00
CA MET A 794 -7.38 -7.20 -0.24
C MET A 794 -6.27 -7.22 0.82
N TYR A 795 -6.01 -8.36 1.47
CA TYR A 795 -4.93 -8.52 2.46
C TYR A 795 -3.53 -8.23 1.89
N TYR A 796 -3.26 -8.58 0.63
CA TYR A 796 -2.02 -8.17 -0.02
C TYR A 796 -2.12 -6.76 -0.61
N THR A 797 -3.22 -6.45 -1.29
CA THR A 797 -3.41 -5.15 -1.98
C THR A 797 -3.37 -3.95 -1.03
N ILE A 798 -4.01 -4.04 0.15
CA ILE A 798 -4.12 -2.94 1.13
C ILE A 798 -2.75 -2.40 1.59
N ARG A 799 -1.73 -3.28 1.64
CA ARG A 799 -0.36 -2.94 2.04
C ARG A 799 0.35 -2.03 1.03
N THR A 800 -0.16 -1.94 -0.20
CA THR A 800 0.28 -0.96 -1.21
C THR A 800 -0.62 0.28 -1.30
N LEU A 801 -1.88 0.19 -0.86
CA LEU A 801 -2.83 1.31 -0.86
C LEU A 801 -2.65 2.28 0.31
N ILE A 802 -2.33 1.77 1.50
CA ILE A 802 -2.08 2.54 2.72
C ILE A 802 -0.84 2.03 3.47
N PRO A 803 0.35 2.08 2.84
CA PRO A 803 1.60 1.52 3.38
C PRO A 803 1.98 2.13 4.75
N ASP A 804 1.58 3.37 5.01
CA ASP A 804 1.81 4.05 6.28
C ASP A 804 1.21 3.31 7.49
N MET A 805 0.16 2.51 7.30
CA MET A 805 -0.42 1.67 8.36
C MET A 805 0.39 0.39 8.66
N PHE A 806 1.36 0.04 7.82
CA PHE A 806 2.16 -1.20 7.90
C PHE A 806 3.67 -0.94 8.05
N GLU A 807 4.11 0.30 7.84
CA GLU A 807 5.51 0.73 8.05
C GLU A 807 5.83 0.91 9.54
N ASN A 808 7.02 0.48 9.97
CA ASN A 808 7.58 0.68 11.32
C ASN A 808 6.77 0.06 12.50
N ILE A 809 5.90 -0.92 12.25
CA ILE A 809 5.06 -1.57 13.28
C ILE A 809 5.58 -2.92 13.81
N HIS A 810 6.75 -3.40 13.35
CA HIS A 810 7.29 -4.71 13.74
C HIS A 810 7.43 -4.86 15.27
N PRO A 811 6.93 -5.95 15.92
CA PRO A 811 6.80 -6.05 17.38
C PRO A 811 8.07 -5.70 18.18
N ASN A 812 9.23 -6.20 17.75
CA ASN A 812 10.51 -6.00 18.46
C ASN A 812 11.12 -4.59 18.30
N LEU A 813 10.43 -3.63 17.68
CA LEU A 813 10.91 -2.25 17.58
C LEU A 813 10.72 -1.51 18.93
N PRO A 814 11.66 -0.61 19.33
CA PRO A 814 11.61 0.01 20.66
C PRO A 814 10.28 0.70 21.00
N GLN A 815 9.67 1.41 20.05
CA GLN A 815 8.40 2.10 20.25
C GLN A 815 7.17 1.16 20.31
N MET A 816 7.32 -0.08 19.85
CA MET A 816 6.29 -1.12 19.91
C MET A 816 6.38 -1.89 21.23
N GLN A 817 7.60 -2.14 21.72
CA GLN A 817 7.86 -2.68 23.06
C GLN A 817 7.44 -1.70 24.16
N GLU A 818 7.85 -0.43 24.05
CA GLU A 818 7.49 0.62 25.03
C GLU A 818 5.96 0.78 25.18
N LEU A 819 5.19 0.56 24.09
CA LEU A 819 3.73 0.64 24.14
C LEU A 819 3.10 -0.38 25.13
N LEU A 820 3.75 -1.51 25.39
CA LEU A 820 3.30 -2.55 26.33
C LEU A 820 3.56 -2.19 27.81
N ASP A 821 4.38 -1.18 28.06
CA ASP A 821 4.52 -0.53 29.37
C ASP A 821 3.56 0.68 29.51
N ILE A 822 3.10 1.26 28.40
CA ILE A 822 2.12 2.35 28.38
C ILE A 822 0.69 1.83 28.57
N ALA A 823 0.31 0.77 27.85
CA ALA A 823 -1.06 0.26 27.77
C ALA A 823 -1.16 -1.27 27.84
N TYR A 824 -2.29 -1.74 28.37
CA TYR A 824 -2.77 -3.10 28.18
C TYR A 824 -3.54 -3.20 26.85
N CYS A 825 -3.17 -4.17 26.01
CA CYS A 825 -3.75 -4.43 24.70
C CYS A 825 -3.97 -5.94 24.55
N THR A 826 -4.92 -6.50 25.30
CA THR A 826 -5.06 -7.95 25.49
C THR A 826 -6.34 -8.50 24.89
N ILE A 827 -6.25 -9.62 24.16
CA ILE A 827 -7.40 -10.52 24.00
C ILE A 827 -7.58 -11.38 25.25
N LEU A 828 -8.81 -11.86 25.48
CA LEU A 828 -9.14 -12.68 26.65
C LEU A 828 -9.32 -14.15 26.21
N PRO A 829 -8.81 -15.12 26.98
CA PRO A 829 -8.57 -16.49 26.48
C PRO A 829 -9.86 -17.30 26.28
N ARG A 830 -10.97 -16.92 26.91
CA ARG A 830 -12.29 -17.54 26.72
C ARG A 830 -13.09 -16.81 25.62
N LEU A 831 -13.81 -17.57 24.79
CA LEU A 831 -14.81 -17.05 23.85
C LEU A 831 -16.18 -16.94 24.53
N THR A 832 -17.05 -16.08 24.01
CA THR A 832 -18.50 -16.18 24.27
C THR A 832 -19.12 -17.32 23.46
N ASP A 833 -20.26 -17.86 23.90
CA ASP A 833 -21.05 -18.89 23.20
C ASP A 833 -21.32 -18.57 21.70
N ASP A 834 -21.50 -17.29 21.37
CA ASP A 834 -21.68 -16.79 19.98
C ASP A 834 -20.37 -16.75 19.14
N MET A 835 -19.27 -17.36 19.62
CA MET A 835 -17.94 -17.37 18.99
C MET A 835 -17.27 -15.99 18.84
N TYR A 836 -17.59 -15.02 19.71
CA TYR A 836 -16.87 -13.73 19.79
C TYR A 836 -15.77 -13.78 20.84
N ARG A 837 -14.61 -13.20 20.51
CA ARG A 837 -13.48 -12.95 21.41
C ARG A 837 -13.69 -11.64 22.14
N VAL A 838 -13.30 -11.53 23.40
CA VAL A 838 -13.23 -10.21 24.06
C VAL A 838 -11.81 -9.65 23.88
N PHE A 839 -11.71 -8.37 23.53
CA PHE A 839 -10.47 -7.59 23.50
C PHE A 839 -10.60 -6.41 24.46
N ALA A 840 -9.57 -6.15 25.25
CA ALA A 840 -9.52 -5.05 26.22
C ALA A 840 -8.33 -4.12 25.97
N PHE A 841 -8.62 -2.83 25.94
CA PHE A 841 -7.65 -1.74 25.97
C PHE A 841 -7.79 -0.95 27.28
N LYS A 842 -6.67 -0.68 27.96
CA LYS A 842 -6.63 0.07 29.23
C LYS A 842 -5.26 0.71 29.42
N MET A 843 -5.18 1.90 30.02
CA MET A 843 -3.86 2.48 30.37
C MET A 843 -3.17 1.66 31.47
N ARG A 844 -1.91 1.33 31.25
CA ARG A 844 -1.01 0.66 32.22
C ARG A 844 -0.17 1.67 32.98
N ASN A 845 0.33 2.70 32.30
CA ASN A 845 1.10 3.78 32.90
C ASN A 845 0.62 5.15 32.37
N GLU A 846 -0.26 5.79 33.14
CA GLU A 846 -0.87 7.09 32.79
C GLU A 846 0.19 8.18 32.58
N HIS A 847 1.36 8.10 33.24
CA HIS A 847 2.44 9.09 33.10
C HIS A 847 3.22 8.99 31.77
N LEU A 848 3.00 7.95 30.98
CA LEU A 848 3.66 7.76 29.68
C LEU A 848 2.73 8.04 28.48
N ILE A 849 1.48 8.44 28.72
CA ILE A 849 0.48 8.68 27.66
C ILE A 849 0.94 9.66 26.58
N ASP A 850 1.72 10.67 26.92
CA ASP A 850 2.15 11.68 25.94
C ASP A 850 3.12 11.09 24.89
N LYS A 851 3.80 9.96 25.21
CA LYS A 851 4.57 9.15 24.26
C LYS A 851 3.70 8.23 23.38
N MET A 852 2.43 8.00 23.75
CA MET A 852 1.56 7.10 23.00
C MET A 852 1.19 7.74 21.67
N GLU A 853 1.53 7.07 20.58
CA GLU A 853 1.18 7.48 19.22
C GLU A 853 0.11 6.55 18.65
N PRO A 854 -1.01 7.09 18.11
CA PRO A 854 -2.07 6.27 17.53
C PRO A 854 -1.58 5.29 16.46
N HIS A 855 -0.57 5.68 15.67
CA HIS A 855 0.06 4.82 14.67
C HIS A 855 0.62 3.53 15.28
N ASN A 856 1.42 3.63 16.35
CA ASN A 856 1.95 2.47 17.07
C ASN A 856 0.82 1.60 17.64
N VAL A 857 -0.25 2.22 18.16
CA VAL A 857 -1.42 1.49 18.69
C VAL A 857 -2.11 0.67 17.58
N MET A 858 -2.38 1.28 16.42
CA MET A 858 -2.97 0.55 15.29
C MET A 858 -2.04 -0.54 14.74
N GLY A 859 -0.71 -0.31 14.78
CA GLY A 859 0.30 -1.31 14.46
C GLY A 859 0.29 -2.52 15.40
N LEU A 860 0.14 -2.27 16.71
CA LEU A 860 0.05 -3.34 17.71
C LEU A 860 -1.24 -4.15 17.55
N LEU A 861 -2.37 -3.49 17.28
CA LEU A 861 -3.64 -4.15 16.95
C LEU A 861 -3.54 -4.97 15.66
N HIS A 862 -2.79 -4.52 14.65
CA HIS A 862 -2.48 -5.32 13.45
C HIS A 862 -1.66 -6.56 13.79
N ASN A 863 -0.58 -6.42 14.58
CA ASN A 863 0.26 -7.55 14.99
C ASN A 863 -0.53 -8.62 15.79
N ILE A 864 -1.40 -8.18 16.71
CA ILE A 864 -2.34 -9.06 17.42
C ILE A 864 -3.23 -9.80 16.41
N GLN A 865 -3.80 -9.10 15.43
CA GLN A 865 -4.70 -9.70 14.45
C GLN A 865 -3.99 -10.66 13.47
N GLU A 866 -2.74 -10.39 13.09
CA GLU A 866 -1.89 -11.30 12.30
C GLU A 866 -1.62 -12.62 13.02
N LEU A 867 -1.45 -12.60 14.34
CA LEU A 867 -1.30 -13.81 15.16
C LEU A 867 -2.65 -14.54 15.31
N ARG A 868 -3.74 -13.82 15.60
CA ARG A 868 -5.09 -14.41 15.71
C ARG A 868 -5.57 -15.06 14.42
N LEU A 869 -5.23 -14.49 13.27
CA LEU A 869 -5.49 -15.10 11.96
C LEU A 869 -4.84 -16.49 11.81
N LYS A 870 -3.82 -16.81 12.61
CA LYS A 870 -3.11 -18.10 12.63
C LYS A 870 -3.45 -18.98 13.84
N GLU A 871 -3.72 -18.39 15.01
CA GLU A 871 -3.82 -19.11 16.30
C GLU A 871 -5.16 -18.92 17.05
N ASP A 872 -6.13 -18.19 16.49
CA ASP A 872 -7.49 -18.06 17.05
C ASP A 872 -8.54 -18.68 16.09
N VAL A 873 -9.75 -18.99 16.58
CA VAL A 873 -10.91 -19.44 15.78
C VAL A 873 -12.14 -18.74 16.32
N MET A 874 -12.65 -17.76 15.58
CA MET A 874 -13.59 -16.76 16.07
C MET A 874 -14.44 -16.17 14.93
N PHE A 875 -15.55 -15.51 15.29
CA PHE A 875 -16.42 -14.81 14.35
C PHE A 875 -16.34 -13.27 14.43
N GLY A 876 -15.62 -12.73 15.42
CA GLY A 876 -15.49 -11.29 15.64
C GLY A 876 -15.18 -10.95 17.10
N ASP A 877 -15.28 -9.66 17.44
CA ASP A 877 -14.86 -9.13 18.74
C ASP A 877 -15.98 -8.42 19.51
N ILE A 878 -15.91 -8.53 20.84
CA ILE A 878 -16.44 -7.57 21.80
C ILE A 878 -15.25 -6.74 22.30
N VAL A 879 -15.33 -5.42 22.21
CA VAL A 879 -14.25 -4.52 22.59
C VAL A 879 -14.57 -3.84 23.92
N ILE A 880 -13.62 -3.80 24.84
CA ILE A 880 -13.65 -2.98 26.06
C ILE A 880 -12.58 -1.89 25.92
N LEU A 881 -12.99 -0.62 26.03
CA LEU A 881 -12.10 0.54 26.06
C LEU A 881 -12.21 1.21 27.44
N ASP A 882 -11.23 0.99 28.31
CA ASP A 882 -11.09 1.73 29.56
C ASP A 882 -10.34 3.04 29.28
N LEU A 883 -11.08 4.15 29.37
CA LEU A 883 -10.55 5.50 29.14
C LEU A 883 -9.96 6.16 30.39
N LYS A 884 -9.84 5.43 31.51
CA LYS A 884 -9.08 5.89 32.66
C LYS A 884 -7.62 6.14 32.25
N GLY A 885 -7.08 7.28 32.70
CA GLY A 885 -5.74 7.74 32.31
C GLY A 885 -5.63 8.34 30.90
N ILE A 886 -6.66 8.22 30.04
CA ILE A 886 -6.66 8.85 28.72
C ILE A 886 -6.87 10.36 28.86
N ASN A 887 -6.08 11.15 28.13
CA ASN A 887 -6.11 12.61 28.15
C ASN A 887 -6.49 13.20 26.78
N MET A 888 -6.93 14.47 26.77
CA MET A 888 -7.32 15.16 25.53
C MET A 888 -6.14 15.39 24.56
N GLY A 889 -4.89 15.38 25.06
CA GLY A 889 -3.69 15.47 24.24
C GLY A 889 -3.52 14.25 23.32
N TYR A 890 -3.72 13.04 23.83
CA TYR A 890 -3.75 11.82 23.01
C TYR A 890 -4.96 11.81 22.08
N VAL A 891 -6.15 12.20 22.56
CA VAL A 891 -7.36 12.27 21.72
C VAL A 891 -7.20 13.26 20.55
N ALA A 892 -6.48 14.36 20.73
CA ALA A 892 -6.16 15.29 19.65
C ALA A 892 -5.23 14.68 18.57
N LYS A 893 -4.49 13.60 18.86
CA LYS A 893 -3.71 12.84 17.86
C LYS A 893 -4.60 11.90 17.02
N LEU A 894 -5.80 11.54 17.48
CA LEU A 894 -6.72 10.62 16.80
C LEU A 894 -7.43 11.31 15.62
N THR A 895 -6.72 11.44 14.49
CA THR A 895 -7.32 12.00 13.27
C THR A 895 -8.36 11.05 12.66
N PRO A 896 -9.43 11.58 12.01
CA PRO A 896 -10.38 10.75 11.29
C PRO A 896 -9.77 9.87 10.20
N SER A 897 -8.64 10.29 9.60
CA SER A 897 -7.94 9.49 8.59
C SER A 897 -7.34 8.21 9.17
N ILE A 898 -6.64 8.29 10.31
CA ILE A 898 -6.02 7.11 10.95
C ILE A 898 -7.11 6.13 11.41
N VAL A 899 -8.18 6.64 12.02
CA VAL A 899 -9.32 5.82 12.48
C VAL A 899 -10.03 5.16 11.28
N SER A 900 -10.28 5.89 10.19
CA SER A 900 -10.89 5.35 8.97
C SER A 900 -10.03 4.27 8.30
N LYS A 901 -8.71 4.48 8.21
CA LYS A 901 -7.76 3.48 7.70
C LYS A 901 -7.77 2.21 8.54
N PHE A 902 -7.70 2.33 9.87
CA PHE A 902 -7.75 1.18 10.77
C PHE A 902 -9.06 0.39 10.63
N LEU A 903 -10.21 1.07 10.67
CA LEU A 903 -11.52 0.43 10.50
C LEU A 903 -11.66 -0.22 9.11
N THR A 904 -11.07 0.38 8.07
CA THR A 904 -11.04 -0.19 6.72
C THR A 904 -10.23 -1.47 6.65
N ILE A 905 -9.06 -1.53 7.31
CA ILE A 905 -8.28 -2.77 7.45
C ILE A 905 -9.09 -3.81 8.23
N TYR A 906 -9.63 -3.42 9.38
CA TYR A 906 -10.35 -4.32 10.28
C TYR A 906 -11.60 -4.94 9.65
N GLU A 907 -12.42 -4.15 8.94
CA GLU A 907 -13.61 -4.63 8.23
C GLU A 907 -13.27 -5.34 6.90
N LYS A 908 -12.46 -4.73 6.01
CA LYS A 908 -12.31 -5.21 4.62
C LYS A 908 -11.16 -6.20 4.40
N VAL A 909 -10.16 -6.23 5.29
CA VAL A 909 -9.05 -7.20 5.20
C VAL A 909 -9.38 -8.41 6.06
N PHE A 910 -9.53 -8.21 7.37
CA PHE A 910 -9.71 -9.30 8.31
C PHE A 910 -11.16 -9.79 8.44
N SER A 911 -12.13 -9.16 7.75
CA SER A 911 -13.55 -9.52 7.80
C SER A 911 -14.14 -9.55 9.23
N MET A 912 -13.55 -8.78 10.15
CA MET A 912 -13.86 -8.85 11.59
C MET A 912 -15.17 -8.14 11.93
N ARG A 913 -15.98 -8.81 12.75
CA ARG A 913 -17.33 -8.36 13.11
C ARG A 913 -17.30 -7.83 14.55
N ILE A 914 -17.57 -6.54 14.75
CA ILE A 914 -17.68 -5.97 16.11
C ILE A 914 -19.09 -6.25 16.62
N LYS A 915 -19.25 -7.03 17.70
CA LYS A 915 -20.55 -7.30 18.35
C LYS A 915 -20.97 -6.14 19.26
N ALA A 916 -20.03 -5.64 20.07
CA ALA A 916 -20.21 -4.50 20.97
C ALA A 916 -18.87 -3.78 21.22
N VAL A 917 -18.94 -2.49 21.56
CA VAL A 917 -17.81 -1.68 22.05
C VAL A 917 -18.23 -1.00 23.35
N TYR A 918 -17.77 -1.53 24.49
CA TYR A 918 -18.02 -0.96 25.81
C TYR A 918 -16.94 0.05 26.15
N ILE A 919 -17.30 1.33 26.23
CA ILE A 919 -16.41 2.43 26.63
C ILE A 919 -16.72 2.78 28.08
N ILE A 920 -15.77 2.53 29.00
CA ILE A 920 -15.92 2.74 30.44
C ILE A 920 -14.97 3.85 30.94
N ASN A 921 -15.23 4.36 32.15
CA ASN A 921 -14.46 5.45 32.77
C ASN A 921 -14.35 6.70 31.87
N SER A 922 -15.40 6.95 31.07
CA SER A 922 -15.39 7.97 30.01
C SER A 922 -15.24 9.39 30.54
N GLN A 923 -14.31 10.16 29.96
CA GLN A 923 -13.98 11.53 30.38
C GLN A 923 -14.76 12.57 29.56
N SER A 924 -14.67 13.86 29.92
CA SER A 924 -15.39 14.96 29.25
C SER A 924 -15.14 15.08 27.74
N PHE A 925 -14.02 14.56 27.23
CA PHE A 925 -13.70 14.51 25.80
C PHE A 925 -14.44 13.39 25.03
N ILE A 926 -15.21 12.53 25.70
CA ILE A 926 -15.89 11.39 25.04
C ILE A 926 -16.78 11.84 23.87
N ASN A 927 -17.44 12.99 23.99
CA ASN A 927 -18.26 13.55 22.92
C ASN A 927 -17.41 13.90 21.66
N THR A 928 -16.16 14.31 21.83
CA THR A 928 -15.23 14.53 20.70
C THR A 928 -14.86 13.20 20.03
N VAL A 929 -14.59 12.15 20.81
CA VAL A 929 -14.32 10.80 20.29
C VAL A 929 -15.55 10.25 19.56
N LEU A 930 -16.75 10.34 20.16
CA LEU A 930 -17.99 9.90 19.54
C LEU A 930 -18.30 10.66 18.25
N ASN A 931 -18.09 11.97 18.20
CA ASN A 931 -18.27 12.73 16.96
C ASN A 931 -17.29 12.28 15.86
N ILE A 932 -16.02 12.05 16.19
CA ILE A 932 -15.04 11.48 15.25
C ILE A 932 -15.51 10.12 14.75
N LEU A 933 -15.87 9.20 15.65
CA LEU A 933 -16.37 7.87 15.29
C LEU A 933 -17.64 7.95 14.43
N LYS A 934 -18.58 8.84 14.75
CA LYS A 934 -19.83 9.03 13.99
C LYS A 934 -19.59 9.50 12.55
N THR A 935 -18.59 10.35 12.31
CA THR A 935 -18.25 10.78 10.93
C THR A 935 -17.61 9.70 10.05
N ILE A 936 -17.23 8.54 10.62
CA ILE A 936 -16.42 7.51 9.96
C ILE A 936 -17.12 6.15 9.93
N MET A 937 -17.80 5.78 11.01
CA MET A 937 -18.49 4.50 11.16
C MET A 937 -19.85 4.51 10.48
N LYS A 938 -20.23 3.35 9.92
CA LYS A 938 -21.60 3.10 9.48
C LYS A 938 -22.54 3.14 10.70
N PRO A 939 -23.80 3.60 10.57
CA PRO A 939 -24.74 3.72 11.71
C PRO A 939 -24.83 2.43 12.53
N LYS A 940 -25.11 1.31 11.83
CA LYS A 940 -25.19 -0.08 12.33
C LYS A 940 -23.94 -0.61 13.05
N LEU A 941 -22.82 0.12 13.03
CA LEU A 941 -21.61 -0.13 13.82
C LEU A 941 -21.50 0.87 14.99
N PHE A 942 -21.81 2.14 14.77
CA PHE A 942 -21.88 3.17 15.80
C PHE A 942 -22.92 2.83 16.89
N ASP A 943 -24.07 2.24 16.52
CA ASP A 943 -25.11 1.74 17.43
C ASP A 943 -24.62 0.68 18.43
N ARG A 944 -23.46 0.07 18.16
CA ARG A 944 -22.82 -0.95 19.02
C ARG A 944 -21.85 -0.34 20.04
N ILE A 945 -21.70 0.99 20.05
CA ILE A 945 -20.91 1.72 21.03
C ILE A 945 -21.79 1.98 22.24
N HIS A 946 -21.33 1.51 23.39
CA HIS A 946 -22.04 1.55 24.66
C HIS A 946 -21.15 2.27 25.67
N VAL A 947 -21.50 3.51 26.01
CA VAL A 947 -20.67 4.40 26.83
C VAL A 947 -21.17 4.47 28.26
N CYS A 948 -20.28 4.32 29.24
CA CYS A 948 -20.58 4.49 30.65
C CYS A 948 -19.50 5.31 31.38
N GLN A 949 -19.87 5.87 32.53
CA GLN A 949 -18.95 6.55 33.46
C GLN A 949 -18.23 5.55 34.38
N ASP A 950 -18.77 4.36 34.58
CA ASP A 950 -18.23 3.29 35.43
C ASP A 950 -18.17 1.95 34.66
N THR A 951 -17.94 0.84 35.37
CA THR A 951 -17.82 -0.52 34.81
C THR A 951 -19.15 -1.26 34.70
N SER A 952 -20.28 -0.70 35.16
CA SER A 952 -21.58 -1.41 35.27
C SER A 952 -22.04 -2.04 33.95
N ILE A 953 -21.77 -1.36 32.84
CA ILE A 953 -22.14 -1.81 31.50
C ILE A 953 -21.44 -3.11 31.05
N LEU A 954 -20.38 -3.52 31.74
CA LEU A 954 -19.68 -4.79 31.53
C LEU A 954 -20.40 -5.99 32.14
N SER A 955 -21.49 -5.80 32.91
CA SER A 955 -22.34 -6.91 33.40
C SER A 955 -23.02 -7.69 32.26
N ASN A 956 -22.97 -7.18 31.03
CA ASN A 956 -23.41 -7.86 29.82
C ASN A 956 -22.40 -8.92 29.31
N ILE A 957 -21.20 -8.97 29.89
CA ILE A 957 -20.18 -10.00 29.62
C ILE A 957 -20.22 -11.00 30.79
N PRO A 958 -20.28 -12.32 30.53
CA PRO A 958 -20.21 -13.35 31.58
C PRO A 958 -18.97 -13.17 32.46
N LYS A 959 -19.13 -13.28 33.79
CA LYS A 959 -18.02 -13.11 34.75
C LYS A 959 -16.83 -14.01 34.45
N GLU A 960 -17.08 -15.25 34.03
CA GLU A 960 -16.08 -16.23 33.63
C GLU A 960 -15.22 -15.85 32.41
N ILE A 961 -15.62 -14.82 31.66
CA ILE A 961 -14.87 -14.22 30.54
C ILE A 961 -14.27 -12.87 30.97
N LEU A 962 -14.89 -12.17 31.93
CA LEU A 962 -14.51 -10.83 32.35
C LEU A 962 -13.31 -10.88 33.33
N PRO A 963 -12.27 -10.02 33.18
CA PRO A 963 -11.12 -10.02 34.08
C PRO A 963 -11.45 -9.55 35.50
N GLU A 964 -10.64 -9.96 36.47
CA GLU A 964 -10.67 -9.46 37.86
C GLU A 964 -10.54 -7.93 37.94
N ASP A 965 -9.83 -7.29 36.99
CA ASP A 965 -9.75 -5.84 36.78
C ASP A 965 -11.13 -5.13 36.73
N TYR A 966 -12.17 -5.85 36.31
CA TYR A 966 -13.53 -5.35 36.16
C TYR A 966 -14.56 -6.14 36.99
N GLY A 967 -14.11 -7.01 37.91
CA GLY A 967 -14.97 -7.77 38.83
C GLY A 967 -15.56 -9.07 38.27
N GLY A 968 -14.94 -9.64 37.24
CA GLY A 968 -15.18 -11.03 36.82
C GLY A 968 -14.20 -12.02 37.45
N ASP A 969 -14.15 -13.22 36.86
CA ASP A 969 -13.44 -14.40 37.39
C ASP A 969 -12.23 -14.82 36.52
N GLU A 970 -11.95 -14.11 35.43
CA GLU A 970 -10.77 -14.31 34.57
C GLU A 970 -9.54 -13.53 35.08
N SER A 971 -8.36 -14.01 34.72
CA SER A 971 -7.05 -13.44 35.05
C SER A 971 -6.94 -11.94 34.72
N SER A 972 -6.24 -11.16 35.56
CA SER A 972 -6.03 -9.72 35.31
C SER A 972 -5.31 -9.42 34.00
N LEU A 973 -5.53 -8.22 33.47
CA LEU A 973 -4.93 -7.72 32.23
C LEU A 973 -3.41 -7.73 32.26
N GLU A 974 -2.78 -7.56 33.44
CA GLU A 974 -1.33 -7.71 33.61
C GLU A 974 -0.87 -9.18 33.52
N GLN A 975 -1.62 -10.12 34.10
CA GLN A 975 -1.33 -11.54 33.97
C GLN A 975 -1.48 -11.98 32.52
N LEU A 976 -2.58 -11.62 31.86
CA LEU A 976 -2.85 -11.93 30.45
C LEU A 976 -1.79 -11.31 29.52
N GLN A 977 -1.45 -10.02 29.66
CA GLN A 977 -0.37 -9.42 28.86
C GLN A 977 0.97 -10.11 29.12
N GLY A 978 1.27 -10.45 30.37
CA GLY A 978 2.45 -11.22 30.75
C GLY A 978 2.45 -12.68 30.28
N GLU A 979 1.32 -13.29 29.93
CA GLU A 979 1.25 -14.58 29.24
C GLU A 979 1.46 -14.45 27.73
N HIS A 980 0.81 -13.47 27.09
CA HIS A 980 1.05 -13.17 25.67
C HIS A 980 2.55 -12.88 25.41
N SER A 981 3.22 -12.06 26.23
CA SER A 981 4.67 -11.83 26.09
C SER A 981 5.51 -13.12 26.13
N LYS A 982 5.10 -14.14 26.90
CA LYS A 982 5.78 -15.45 26.97
C LYS A 982 5.53 -16.33 25.73
N SER A 983 4.50 -16.04 24.92
CA SER A 983 4.24 -16.75 23.67
C SER A 983 5.19 -16.35 22.52
N GLY A 984 6.10 -15.39 22.76
CA GLY A 984 6.91 -14.77 21.70
C GLY A 984 6.22 -13.61 20.99
N PHE A 985 5.19 -13.02 21.61
CA PHE A 985 4.51 -11.80 21.16
C PHE A 985 5.42 -10.55 21.14
N THR A 986 6.51 -10.57 21.93
CA THR A 986 7.40 -9.43 22.22
C THR A 986 8.85 -9.71 21.86
#